data_AF-A0A8J5QQU7-F1
#
_entry.id   AF-A0A8J5QQU7-F1
#
_cell.length_a   1.000
_cell.length_b   1.000
_cell.length_c   1.000
_cell.angle_alpha   90.00
_cell.angle_beta   90.00
_cell.angle_gamma   90.00
#
_symmetry.space_group_name_H-M   'P 1'
#
loop_
_entity.id
_entity.type
_entity.pdbx_description
1 polymer ?
#
loop_
_entity_poly.entity_id
_entity_poly.type
_entity_poly.pdbx_seq_one_letter_code
_entity_poly.pdbx_strand_id
1 'polypeptide(L)'
;MKFFQDFEALTPNLLARTIETVEGGGLVILLLQSVNSLKQLYTMTIDVHRRYRTEAHQDIVCRFNERFLLSLASCNRCLVVDDQLRVLPISSENLQIEPSPKISSEEESGELSLLKDSFRDTQPVSSLINCCKTADQAKALLRFIETISEKTLRSTVSLTASRGRGKSATLGLAITGAIAFGYSNIYVTSPSPENLKTVFEFICKGFDALAYSKIADYDLIESTNPEFRRAIVRINVTRDHRQTIQYIHPTDSNKLSQAELLVIDEAAAIPLPYVKSLLGPYLVFLSSTINGYEGTGRSLSLKLLQQLRNQSTVALKNDKSKKAQFEKSLGRQLHEISLEESIRYKPGDQVEEWLTKLLCLDVVTPILTGFPDEKDCQLYYINRDTLFSYHKASEVFLQRLVSLYVASHYKNSPNDLLMMSDAPAHHLFCLLRSFDASSTSLPEILVVIQVCLEGEIRKSTVTNNLGRGQKAAGDLIPWTLAQNFQDENFPSLSGARIVRIAAHPDCYGKKYGTRALKLLKQYYEGKIPNIDESEIEETKTEIESVPEEQVDLLEETIEPKKKLPPLLVKLNKRRPEHLDYLGVSYGLTEQLLRFWKRSEFIPVYLSRACNDITGEHSCIMISPVKHNNDEKFEWLENYWIQFRRVFIAELAGVFRKYSPSMGLELLTSNVFKPQKVTLSKEDLDRYFNPLEMKFLEQYTKNMMDFNAVVPYLRKLAELSFLGLMGETEFKALPAAIMLGLGLQHKSVDLLASELIVRDKNIKDKKDKALDPSQVLGILTKYIRGATKYLDEISKGHVAKTLMGDETMHDNVKVDSEGSKSLRKELEMEAKELHAKQKIELERLKREDLRRYEIKGTDEEWNNSLKGKGNKSLISVKSGEKRISDEPIEFKEPGEQKKKKKKRFSK
;
A
#
# COMPACT_ATOMS: atom_id res chain seq x y z
N MET A 1 -40.48 -15.05 0.33
CA MET A 1 -40.25 -15.22 1.77
C MET A 1 -38.90 -15.89 2.00
N LYS A 2 -38.20 -15.57 3.10
CA LYS A 2 -36.94 -16.21 3.50
C LYS A 2 -37.03 -16.65 4.95
N PHE A 3 -36.59 -17.87 5.23
CA PHE A 3 -36.57 -18.47 6.56
C PHE A 3 -35.14 -18.57 7.07
N PHE A 4 -34.95 -18.20 8.32
CA PHE A 4 -33.75 -18.48 9.11
C PHE A 4 -34.12 -19.47 10.19
N GLN A 5 -33.48 -20.62 10.17
CA GLN A 5 -33.77 -21.71 11.11
C GLN A 5 -32.89 -21.64 12.36
N ASP A 6 -31.61 -21.30 12.20
CA ASP A 6 -30.63 -21.31 13.28
C ASP A 6 -30.09 -19.90 13.54
N PHE A 7 -30.40 -19.35 14.72
CA PHE A 7 -29.88 -18.05 15.16
C PHE A 7 -28.37 -18.08 15.41
N GLU A 8 -27.81 -19.23 15.81
CA GLU A 8 -26.37 -19.43 16.08
C GLU A 8 -25.49 -19.29 14.83
N ALA A 9 -26.05 -19.46 13.65
CA ALA A 9 -25.36 -19.29 12.37
C ALA A 9 -25.51 -17.86 11.79
N LEU A 10 -26.28 -16.99 12.46
CA LEU A 10 -26.60 -15.66 11.98
C LEU A 10 -25.37 -14.74 12.06
N THR A 11 -24.80 -14.42 10.91
CA THR A 11 -23.74 -13.42 10.80
C THR A 11 -24.29 -12.13 10.21
N PRO A 12 -23.76 -10.94 10.58
CA PRO A 12 -24.18 -9.66 10.00
C PRO A 12 -24.17 -9.66 8.46
N ASN A 13 -23.17 -10.29 7.85
CA ASN A 13 -23.06 -10.42 6.40
C ASN A 13 -24.14 -11.33 5.80
N LEU A 14 -24.46 -12.47 6.45
CA LEU A 14 -25.54 -13.34 6.00
C LEU A 14 -26.90 -12.64 6.11
N LEU A 15 -27.11 -11.92 7.21
CA LEU A 15 -28.32 -11.13 7.47
C LEU A 15 -28.54 -10.09 6.37
N ALA A 16 -27.50 -9.32 6.02
CA ALA A 16 -27.59 -8.36 4.92
C ALA A 16 -27.89 -9.04 3.57
N ARG A 17 -27.20 -10.15 3.27
CA ARG A 17 -27.37 -10.93 2.02
C ARG A 17 -28.81 -11.36 1.82
N THR A 18 -29.43 -11.92 2.85
CA THR A 18 -30.77 -12.49 2.73
C THR A 18 -31.85 -11.42 2.69
N ILE A 19 -31.76 -10.39 3.55
CA ILE A 19 -32.78 -9.34 3.61
C ILE A 19 -32.83 -8.58 2.29
N GLU A 20 -31.67 -8.21 1.73
CA GLU A 20 -31.62 -7.53 0.43
C GLU A 20 -32.18 -8.38 -0.73
N THR A 21 -32.23 -9.72 -0.61
CA THR A 21 -32.78 -10.60 -1.66
C THR A 21 -34.30 -10.72 -1.65
N VAL A 22 -34.97 -10.21 -0.62
CA VAL A 22 -36.42 -10.26 -0.51
C VAL A 22 -37.04 -9.11 -1.33
N GLU A 23 -38.06 -9.43 -2.13
CA GLU A 23 -38.83 -8.45 -2.89
C GLU A 23 -39.90 -7.78 -2.00
N GLY A 24 -40.34 -6.59 -2.38
CA GLY A 24 -41.37 -5.82 -1.67
C GLY A 24 -42.65 -6.63 -1.48
N GLY A 25 -43.23 -6.55 -0.28
CA GLY A 25 -44.35 -7.41 0.13
C GLY A 25 -43.95 -8.82 0.58
N GLY A 26 -42.65 -9.15 0.54
CA GLY A 26 -42.11 -10.38 1.11
C GLY A 26 -41.93 -10.33 2.63
N LEU A 27 -41.83 -11.50 3.24
CA LEU A 27 -41.56 -11.67 4.68
C LEU A 27 -40.17 -12.29 4.92
N VAL A 28 -39.47 -11.79 5.93
CA VAL A 28 -38.25 -12.36 6.51
C VAL A 28 -38.63 -12.97 7.86
N ILE A 29 -38.44 -14.28 8.02
CA ILE A 29 -38.85 -15.02 9.21
C ILE A 29 -37.60 -15.56 9.90
N LEU A 30 -37.40 -15.15 11.16
CA LEU A 30 -36.37 -15.65 12.06
C LEU A 30 -37.01 -16.63 13.04
N LEU A 31 -36.62 -17.90 12.97
CA LEU A 31 -37.05 -18.91 13.93
C LEU A 31 -36.04 -18.97 15.08
N LEU A 32 -36.55 -18.95 16.31
CA LEU A 32 -35.77 -19.10 17.52
C LEU A 32 -36.13 -20.47 18.12
N GLN A 33 -35.15 -21.37 18.28
CA GLN A 33 -35.38 -22.68 18.91
C GLN A 33 -35.68 -22.50 20.41
N SER A 34 -36.57 -23.34 20.96
CA SER A 34 -37.21 -23.20 22.29
C SER A 34 -36.45 -22.33 23.31
N VAL A 35 -36.83 -21.06 23.38
CA VAL A 35 -36.29 -20.13 24.35
C VAL A 35 -37.30 -19.95 25.47
N ASN A 36 -36.89 -20.14 26.72
CA ASN A 36 -37.77 -19.92 27.88
C ASN A 36 -37.80 -18.44 28.32
N SER A 37 -36.77 -17.67 27.95
CA SER A 37 -36.68 -16.20 28.16
C SER A 37 -35.80 -15.58 27.08
N LEU A 38 -36.21 -14.43 26.54
CA LEU A 38 -35.46 -13.74 25.48
C LEU A 38 -34.07 -13.27 25.93
N LYS A 39 -33.81 -13.18 27.24
CA LYS A 39 -32.46 -12.92 27.79
C LYS A 39 -31.48 -14.06 27.52
N GLN A 40 -31.92 -15.30 27.34
CA GLN A 40 -31.03 -16.42 26.98
C GLN A 40 -30.32 -16.18 25.64
N LEU A 41 -30.97 -15.44 24.73
CA LEU A 41 -30.39 -15.06 23.44
C LEU A 41 -29.21 -14.09 23.58
N TYR A 42 -29.10 -13.34 24.69
CA TYR A 42 -27.94 -12.47 24.96
C TYR A 42 -26.67 -13.26 25.20
N THR A 43 -26.77 -14.48 25.70
CA THR A 43 -25.62 -15.32 26.05
C THR A 43 -25.30 -16.37 24.99
N MET A 44 -26.12 -16.50 23.95
CA MET A 44 -25.90 -17.47 22.88
C MET A 44 -24.64 -17.14 22.08
N THR A 45 -23.72 -18.11 22.03
CA THR A 45 -22.51 -18.01 21.21
C THR A 45 -22.77 -18.44 19.77
N ILE A 46 -22.32 -17.64 18.80
CA ILE A 46 -22.39 -17.88 17.36
C ILE A 46 -21.19 -18.74 16.92
N ASP A 47 -21.32 -19.56 15.88
CA ASP A 47 -20.23 -20.40 15.36
C ASP A 47 -18.91 -19.65 15.05
N VAL A 48 -19.03 -18.40 14.60
CA VAL A 48 -17.88 -17.54 14.25
C VAL A 48 -17.03 -17.20 15.48
N HIS A 49 -17.61 -17.23 16.68
CA HIS A 49 -16.93 -16.93 17.94
C HIS A 49 -15.75 -17.87 18.20
N ARG A 50 -15.77 -19.11 17.69
CA ARG A 50 -14.61 -20.03 17.76
C ARG A 50 -13.34 -19.45 17.14
N ARG A 51 -13.46 -18.57 16.13
CA ARG A 51 -12.32 -17.92 15.47
C ARG A 51 -11.77 -16.72 16.23
N TYR A 52 -12.54 -16.18 17.18
CA TYR A 52 -12.19 -14.99 17.96
C TYR A 52 -11.61 -15.32 19.33
N ARG A 53 -11.64 -16.59 19.75
CA ARG A 53 -10.97 -17.06 20.96
C ARG A 53 -9.47 -17.13 20.72
N THR A 54 -8.70 -16.51 21.60
CA THR A 54 -7.25 -16.77 21.74
C THR A 54 -7.04 -17.74 22.90
N GLU A 55 -5.83 -18.30 23.03
CA GLU A 55 -5.55 -19.21 24.16
C GLU A 55 -5.65 -18.48 25.51
N ALA A 56 -5.20 -17.21 25.55
CA ALA A 56 -5.25 -16.35 26.73
C ALA A 56 -6.66 -15.78 27.02
N HIS A 57 -7.48 -15.54 26.00
CA HIS A 57 -8.81 -14.93 26.15
C HIS A 57 -9.90 -15.81 25.50
N GLN A 58 -10.55 -16.65 26.33
CA GLN A 58 -11.58 -17.58 25.89
C GLN A 58 -13.01 -17.08 26.15
N ASP A 59 -13.19 -16.18 27.12
CA ASP A 59 -14.49 -15.68 27.55
C ASP A 59 -15.04 -14.66 26.55
N ILE A 60 -16.11 -15.05 25.86
CA ILE A 60 -16.75 -14.20 24.85
C ILE A 60 -18.01 -13.59 25.44
N VAL A 61 -18.13 -12.27 25.29
CA VAL A 61 -19.32 -11.51 25.69
C VAL A 61 -20.07 -11.13 24.42
N CYS A 62 -21.29 -11.64 24.24
CA CYS A 62 -22.07 -11.48 23.01
C CYS A 62 -22.82 -10.14 22.97
N ARG A 63 -22.08 -9.04 22.79
CA ARG A 63 -22.64 -7.67 22.76
C ARG A 63 -23.48 -7.40 21.51
N PHE A 64 -23.14 -8.03 20.39
CA PHE A 64 -23.88 -7.85 19.14
C PHE A 64 -25.32 -8.36 19.26
N ASN A 65 -25.53 -9.51 19.92
CA ASN A 65 -26.86 -10.10 20.09
C ASN A 65 -27.77 -9.23 20.96
N GLU A 66 -27.21 -8.65 22.02
CA GLU A 66 -27.91 -7.65 22.86
C GLU A 66 -28.36 -6.46 22.02
N ARG A 67 -27.45 -5.87 21.24
CA ARG A 67 -27.77 -4.77 20.31
C ARG A 67 -28.80 -5.16 19.26
N PHE A 68 -28.69 -6.38 18.71
CA PHE A 68 -29.60 -6.88 17.68
C PHE A 68 -31.04 -6.94 18.18
N LEU A 69 -31.27 -7.54 19.35
CA LEU A 69 -32.61 -7.64 19.94
C LEU A 69 -33.19 -6.29 20.31
N LEU A 70 -32.38 -5.40 20.91
CA LEU A 70 -32.80 -4.02 21.20
C LEU A 70 -33.18 -3.27 19.92
N SER A 71 -32.44 -3.50 18.82
CA SER A 71 -32.76 -2.89 17.54
C SER A 71 -34.06 -3.41 16.93
N LEU A 72 -34.44 -4.68 17.16
CA LEU A 72 -35.71 -5.23 16.68
C LEU A 72 -36.89 -4.59 17.39
N ALA A 73 -36.77 -4.29 18.69
CA ALA A 73 -37.80 -3.59 19.46
C ALA A 73 -38.07 -2.19 18.88
N SER A 74 -37.05 -1.50 18.37
CA SER A 74 -37.20 -0.19 17.72
C SER A 74 -37.70 -0.23 16.26
N CYS A 75 -37.88 -1.42 15.69
CA CYS A 75 -38.26 -1.58 14.28
C CYS A 75 -39.79 -1.62 14.13
N ASN A 76 -40.36 -0.61 13.47
CA ASN A 76 -41.82 -0.48 13.30
C ASN A 76 -42.47 -1.61 12.46
N ARG A 77 -41.68 -2.39 11.71
CA ARG A 77 -42.15 -3.50 10.85
C ARG A 77 -41.73 -4.87 11.36
N CYS A 78 -41.28 -4.95 12.61
CA CYS A 78 -40.94 -6.21 13.26
C CYS A 78 -42.09 -6.68 14.16
N LEU A 79 -42.43 -7.96 14.07
CA LEU A 79 -43.41 -8.59 14.95
C LEU A 79 -42.77 -9.82 15.59
N VAL A 80 -42.70 -9.86 16.91
CA VAL A 80 -42.24 -11.03 17.66
C VAL A 80 -43.47 -11.81 18.11
N VAL A 81 -43.48 -13.09 17.78
CA VAL A 81 -44.65 -13.94 17.91
C VAL A 81 -44.23 -15.29 18.50
N ASP A 82 -45.05 -15.85 19.38
CA ASP A 82 -44.84 -17.20 19.91
C ASP A 82 -45.26 -18.31 18.93
N ASP A 83 -45.11 -19.57 19.35
CA ASP A 83 -45.48 -20.76 18.59
C ASP A 83 -46.99 -20.86 18.30
N GLN A 84 -47.82 -20.18 19.09
CA GLN A 84 -49.28 -20.10 18.94
C GLN A 84 -49.75 -18.87 18.16
N LEU A 85 -48.82 -18.14 17.54
CA LEU A 85 -49.10 -16.91 16.80
C LEU A 85 -49.60 -15.73 17.66
N ARG A 86 -49.33 -15.74 18.98
CA ARG A 86 -49.64 -14.62 19.89
C ARG A 86 -48.50 -13.60 19.86
N VAL A 87 -48.88 -12.33 19.76
CA VAL A 87 -47.92 -11.21 19.69
C VAL A 87 -47.35 -10.94 21.06
N LEU A 88 -46.02 -10.86 21.15
CA LEU A 88 -45.31 -10.53 22.38
C LEU A 88 -45.26 -9.01 22.63
N PRO A 89 -45.23 -8.55 23.90
CA PRO A 89 -45.30 -7.13 24.26
C PRO A 89 -44.11 -6.30 23.76
N ILE A 90 -42.99 -6.91 23.39
CA ILE A 90 -41.83 -6.22 22.79
C ILE A 90 -42.20 -5.52 21.47
N SER A 91 -43.25 -5.99 20.79
CA SER A 91 -43.79 -5.37 19.59
C SER A 91 -45.01 -4.47 19.88
N SER A 92 -45.17 -3.98 21.10
CA SER A 92 -46.37 -3.22 21.51
C SER A 92 -46.58 -1.93 20.69
N GLU A 93 -45.51 -1.26 20.26
CA GLU A 93 -45.61 -0.09 19.37
C GLU A 93 -46.18 -0.44 17.99
N ASN A 94 -46.10 -1.72 17.59
CA ASN A 94 -46.53 -2.23 16.29
C ASN A 94 -47.92 -2.89 16.32
N LEU A 95 -48.63 -2.84 17.45
CA LEU A 95 -49.99 -3.39 17.57
C LEU A 95 -51.04 -2.53 16.83
N GLN A 96 -50.73 -1.27 16.52
CA GLN A 96 -51.62 -0.32 15.84
C GLN A 96 -51.34 -0.21 14.33
N ILE A 97 -51.23 -1.33 13.61
CA ILE A 97 -51.09 -1.31 12.15
C ILE A 97 -52.49 -1.24 11.51
N GLU A 98 -52.86 -0.08 10.99
CA GLU A 98 -54.06 0.06 10.16
C GLU A 98 -53.80 -0.40 8.72
N PRO A 99 -54.74 -1.13 8.09
CA PRO A 99 -54.61 -1.53 6.70
C PRO A 99 -54.70 -0.30 5.79
N SER A 100 -53.65 -0.03 5.02
CA SER A 100 -53.67 1.06 4.02
C SER A 100 -54.73 0.77 2.94
N PRO A 101 -55.50 1.77 2.48
CA PRO A 101 -56.39 1.60 1.34
C PRO A 101 -55.56 1.16 0.12
N LYS A 102 -56.10 0.25 -0.70
CA LYS A 102 -55.45 -0.21 -1.94
C LYS A 102 -55.35 0.97 -2.91
N ILE A 103 -54.26 1.71 -2.87
CA ILE A 103 -53.91 2.71 -3.89
C ILE A 103 -53.57 1.91 -5.16
N SER A 104 -54.29 2.18 -6.25
CA SER A 104 -53.97 1.66 -7.58
C SER A 104 -52.55 2.07 -7.94
N SER A 105 -51.74 1.10 -8.36
CA SER A 105 -50.30 1.19 -8.65
C SER A 105 -49.89 2.18 -9.77
N GLU A 106 -50.77 3.10 -10.18
CA GLU A 106 -50.57 4.00 -11.32
C GLU A 106 -49.84 5.29 -10.96
N GLU A 107 -49.92 5.78 -9.71
CA GLU A 107 -49.36 7.09 -9.34
C GLU A 107 -47.82 7.13 -9.22
N GLU A 108 -47.15 6.00 -8.96
CA GLU A 108 -45.69 5.97 -8.75
C GLU A 108 -44.88 5.82 -10.05
N SER A 109 -45.51 5.49 -11.19
CA SER A 109 -44.82 5.27 -12.47
C SER A 109 -44.72 6.50 -13.38
N GLY A 110 -45.27 7.65 -12.95
CA GLY A 110 -45.42 8.85 -13.78
C GLY A 110 -44.13 9.29 -14.49
N GLU A 111 -43.02 9.42 -13.77
CA GLU A 111 -41.74 9.85 -14.37
C GLU A 111 -41.22 8.87 -15.43
N LEU A 112 -41.31 7.56 -15.18
CA LEU A 112 -40.84 6.55 -16.12
C LEU A 112 -41.73 6.50 -17.37
N SER A 113 -43.06 6.61 -17.20
CA SER A 113 -43.97 6.70 -18.34
C SER A 113 -43.70 7.94 -19.18
N LEU A 114 -43.45 9.10 -18.56
CA LEU A 114 -43.09 10.32 -19.28
C LEU A 114 -41.79 10.17 -20.08
N LEU A 115 -40.77 9.53 -19.51
CA LEU A 115 -39.51 9.25 -20.20
C LEU A 115 -39.68 8.23 -21.34
N LYS A 116 -40.51 7.21 -21.14
CA LYS A 116 -40.85 6.26 -22.22
C LYS A 116 -41.54 6.97 -23.36
N ASP A 117 -42.43 7.91 -23.04
CA ASP A 117 -43.21 8.68 -24.00
C ASP A 117 -42.37 9.67 -24.80
N SER A 118 -41.40 10.34 -24.15
CA SER A 118 -40.52 11.30 -24.81
C SER A 118 -39.58 10.68 -25.84
N PHE A 119 -39.24 9.40 -25.68
CA PHE A 119 -38.27 8.70 -26.53
C PHE A 119 -38.88 7.60 -27.40
N ARG A 120 -40.22 7.52 -27.55
CA ARG A 120 -40.89 6.46 -28.34
C ARG A 120 -40.34 6.34 -29.77
N ASP A 121 -40.04 7.48 -30.40
CA ASP A 121 -39.65 7.54 -31.82
C ASP A 121 -38.14 7.36 -32.06
N THR A 122 -37.32 7.41 -31.01
CA THR A 122 -35.85 7.29 -31.13
C THR A 122 -35.40 5.84 -30.97
N GLN A 123 -35.32 5.09 -32.06
CA GLN A 123 -34.63 3.78 -32.09
C GLN A 123 -33.11 3.97 -32.17
N PRO A 124 -32.27 3.14 -31.50
CA PRO A 124 -32.57 1.94 -30.70
C PRO A 124 -32.91 2.23 -29.22
N VAL A 125 -32.93 3.51 -28.83
CA VAL A 125 -33.03 3.95 -27.43
C VAL A 125 -34.37 3.55 -26.80
N SER A 126 -35.48 3.69 -27.54
CA SER A 126 -36.83 3.38 -27.06
C SER A 126 -36.99 1.93 -26.61
N SER A 127 -36.50 0.99 -27.41
CA SER A 127 -36.55 -0.45 -27.13
C SER A 127 -35.77 -0.81 -25.86
N LEU A 128 -34.62 -0.16 -25.63
CA LEU A 128 -33.81 -0.39 -24.44
C LEU A 128 -34.38 0.28 -23.18
N ILE A 129 -34.94 1.49 -23.29
CA ILE A 129 -35.62 2.17 -22.15
C ILE A 129 -36.86 1.39 -21.71
N ASN A 130 -37.57 0.75 -22.63
CA ASN A 130 -38.72 -0.09 -22.28
C ASN A 130 -38.35 -1.26 -21.36
N CYS A 131 -37.11 -1.74 -21.41
CA CYS A 131 -36.60 -2.77 -20.49
C CYS A 131 -36.28 -2.25 -19.08
N CYS A 132 -36.15 -0.93 -18.87
CA CYS A 132 -35.87 -0.35 -17.56
C CYS A 132 -37.10 -0.42 -16.65
N LYS A 133 -36.85 -0.75 -15.37
CA LYS A 133 -37.90 -0.82 -14.34
C LYS A 133 -38.12 0.51 -13.60
N THR A 134 -37.06 1.29 -13.42
CA THR A 134 -37.08 2.54 -12.65
C THR A 134 -36.69 3.74 -13.50
N ALA A 135 -37.11 4.94 -13.10
CA ALA A 135 -36.76 6.18 -13.80
C ALA A 135 -35.25 6.46 -13.72
N ASP A 136 -34.62 6.16 -12.57
CA ASP A 136 -33.17 6.26 -12.37
C ASP A 136 -32.38 5.42 -13.37
N GLN A 137 -32.81 4.18 -13.62
CA GLN A 137 -32.18 3.31 -14.61
C GLN A 137 -32.29 3.86 -16.03
N ALA A 138 -33.45 4.42 -16.39
CA ALA A 138 -33.65 5.04 -17.69
C ALA A 138 -32.75 6.28 -17.88
N LYS A 139 -32.69 7.17 -16.87
CA LYS A 139 -31.80 8.34 -16.86
C LYS A 139 -30.33 7.93 -16.97
N ALA A 140 -29.90 6.89 -16.25
CA ALA A 140 -28.54 6.36 -16.32
C ALA A 140 -28.21 5.77 -17.71
N LEU A 141 -29.12 4.98 -18.28
CA LEU A 141 -28.97 4.38 -19.60
C LEU A 141 -28.87 5.46 -20.70
N LEU A 142 -29.70 6.50 -20.64
CA LEU A 142 -29.65 7.65 -21.54
C LEU A 142 -28.26 8.30 -21.51
N ARG A 143 -27.72 8.53 -20.31
CA ARG A 143 -26.39 9.14 -20.18
C ARG A 143 -25.27 8.26 -20.72
N PHE A 144 -25.37 6.93 -20.58
CA PHE A 144 -24.44 6.01 -21.24
C PHE A 144 -24.53 6.13 -22.76
N ILE A 145 -25.75 6.13 -23.32
CA ILE A 145 -25.98 6.24 -24.76
C ILE A 145 -25.49 7.58 -25.32
N GLU A 146 -25.73 8.70 -24.62
CA GLU A 146 -25.18 10.02 -24.99
C GLU A 146 -23.65 9.96 -25.11
N THR A 147 -22.97 9.37 -24.11
CA THR A 147 -21.50 9.27 -24.12
C THR A 147 -20.99 8.36 -25.24
N ILE A 148 -21.73 7.30 -25.59
CA ILE A 148 -21.44 6.42 -26.73
C ILE A 148 -21.59 7.20 -28.05
N SER A 149 -22.64 8.02 -28.15
CA SER A 149 -22.92 8.84 -29.34
C SER A 149 -21.88 9.93 -29.58
N GLU A 150 -21.31 10.51 -28.51
CA GLU A 150 -20.24 11.51 -28.59
C GLU A 150 -18.94 10.99 -29.24
N LYS A 151 -18.74 9.66 -29.30
CA LYS A 151 -17.53 8.99 -29.85
C LYS A 151 -16.20 9.54 -29.32
N THR A 152 -16.20 10.09 -28.10
CA THR A 152 -14.99 10.58 -27.44
C THR A 152 -14.19 9.41 -26.88
N LEU A 153 -13.01 9.14 -27.45
CA LEU A 153 -12.17 8.00 -27.05
C LEU A 153 -11.59 8.12 -25.63
N ARG A 154 -11.71 9.27 -24.94
CA ARG A 154 -11.12 9.48 -23.62
C ARG A 154 -12.13 10.02 -22.61
N SER A 155 -13.30 9.41 -22.55
CA SER A 155 -14.31 9.65 -21.51
C SER A 155 -14.41 8.45 -20.56
N THR A 156 -14.83 8.73 -19.33
CA THR A 156 -15.20 7.73 -18.33
C THR A 156 -16.54 8.07 -17.75
N VAL A 157 -17.44 7.09 -17.79
CA VAL A 157 -18.71 7.15 -17.07
C VAL A 157 -18.58 6.27 -15.84
N SER A 158 -18.79 6.84 -14.66
CA SER A 158 -18.80 6.10 -13.40
C SER A 158 -20.22 6.00 -12.86
N LEU A 159 -20.74 4.78 -12.84
CA LEU A 159 -22.01 4.42 -12.23
C LEU A 159 -21.78 3.96 -10.79
N THR A 160 -22.38 4.66 -9.85
CA THR A 160 -22.30 4.33 -8.42
C THR A 160 -23.68 3.97 -7.90
N ALA A 161 -23.77 2.88 -7.16
CA ALA A 161 -25.07 2.42 -6.65
C ALA A 161 -24.89 1.61 -5.37
N SER A 162 -25.94 1.57 -4.56
CA SER A 162 -26.07 0.54 -3.52
C SER A 162 -26.38 -0.82 -4.16
N ARG A 163 -26.25 -1.89 -3.40
CA ARG A 163 -26.65 -3.22 -3.87
C ARG A 163 -28.16 -3.27 -4.12
N GLY A 164 -28.59 -4.08 -5.09
CA GLY A 164 -30.03 -4.25 -5.40
C GLY A 164 -30.67 -3.10 -6.20
N ARG A 165 -29.92 -2.11 -6.69
CA ARG A 165 -30.44 -1.00 -7.52
C ARG A 165 -30.39 -1.27 -9.05
N GLY A 166 -29.93 -2.46 -9.45
CA GLY A 166 -29.94 -2.93 -10.86
C GLY A 166 -28.78 -2.44 -11.74
N LYS A 167 -27.67 -2.05 -11.12
CA LYS A 167 -26.40 -1.66 -11.77
C LYS A 167 -25.97 -2.59 -12.93
N SER A 168 -25.85 -3.90 -12.70
CA SER A 168 -25.41 -4.86 -13.73
C SER A 168 -26.42 -5.00 -14.88
N ALA A 169 -27.72 -4.79 -14.61
CA ALA A 169 -28.75 -4.75 -15.65
C ALA A 169 -28.59 -3.52 -16.55
N THR A 170 -28.40 -2.34 -15.96
CA THR A 170 -28.16 -1.09 -16.71
C THR A 170 -26.89 -1.18 -17.56
N LEU A 171 -25.82 -1.78 -17.04
CA LEU A 171 -24.58 -2.00 -17.82
C LEU A 171 -24.79 -2.96 -19.00
N GLY A 172 -25.54 -4.05 -18.80
CA GLY A 172 -25.87 -4.99 -19.87
C GLY A 172 -26.62 -4.30 -21.01
N LEU A 173 -27.65 -3.51 -20.68
CA LEU A 173 -28.42 -2.72 -21.65
C LEU A 173 -27.55 -1.65 -22.35
N ALA A 174 -26.63 -1.01 -21.63
CA ALA A 174 -25.70 -0.04 -22.21
C ALA A 174 -24.72 -0.68 -23.20
N ILE A 175 -24.24 -1.91 -22.94
CA ILE A 175 -23.39 -2.67 -23.87
C ILE A 175 -24.17 -3.02 -25.14
N THR A 176 -25.42 -3.47 -25.02
CA THR A 176 -26.28 -3.70 -26.19
C THR A 176 -26.47 -2.42 -27.00
N GLY A 177 -26.68 -1.28 -26.32
CA GLY A 177 -26.70 0.03 -26.96
C GLY A 177 -25.43 0.33 -27.75
N ALA A 178 -24.24 0.11 -27.15
CA ALA A 178 -22.96 0.32 -27.84
C ALA A 178 -22.81 -0.52 -29.12
N ILE A 179 -23.31 -1.75 -29.11
CA ILE A 179 -23.32 -2.63 -30.30
C ILE A 179 -24.21 -2.04 -31.39
N ALA A 180 -25.41 -1.57 -31.03
CA ALA A 180 -26.32 -0.93 -31.97
C ALA A 180 -25.76 0.40 -32.56
N PHE A 181 -24.89 1.10 -31.82
CA PHE A 181 -24.16 2.29 -32.31
C PHE A 181 -22.87 1.96 -33.09
N GLY A 182 -22.55 0.68 -33.29
CA GLY A 182 -21.48 0.22 -34.18
C GLY A 182 -20.12 -0.07 -33.54
N TYR A 183 -20.01 -0.15 -32.21
CA TYR A 183 -18.76 -0.51 -31.53
C TYR A 183 -18.38 -1.98 -31.81
N SER A 184 -17.13 -2.23 -32.19
CA SER A 184 -16.67 -3.55 -32.67
C SER A 184 -16.04 -4.39 -31.56
N ASN A 185 -15.13 -3.81 -30.79
CA ASN A 185 -14.37 -4.53 -29.76
C ASN A 185 -14.72 -4.01 -28.37
N ILE A 186 -15.63 -4.74 -27.71
CA ILE A 186 -16.10 -4.43 -26.36
C ILE A 186 -15.51 -5.45 -25.39
N TYR A 187 -14.82 -4.95 -24.36
CA TYR A 187 -14.27 -5.79 -23.31
C TYR A 187 -15.02 -5.58 -21.99
N VAL A 188 -15.29 -6.67 -21.30
CA VAL A 188 -15.91 -6.65 -19.97
C VAL A 188 -14.95 -7.26 -18.97
N THR A 189 -14.79 -6.63 -17.82
CA THR A 189 -13.89 -7.12 -16.76
C THR A 189 -14.57 -7.07 -15.40
N SER A 190 -14.24 -8.04 -14.57
CA SER A 190 -14.70 -8.24 -13.20
C SER A 190 -13.65 -9.08 -12.45
N PRO A 191 -13.67 -9.14 -11.10
CA PRO A 191 -12.77 -10.00 -10.34
C PRO A 191 -12.93 -11.49 -10.68
N SER A 192 -14.17 -11.92 -10.94
CA SER A 192 -14.50 -13.28 -11.36
C SER A 192 -15.54 -13.27 -12.47
N PRO A 193 -15.52 -14.24 -13.40
CA PRO A 193 -16.49 -14.31 -14.49
C PRO A 193 -17.91 -14.65 -14.00
N GLU A 194 -18.06 -15.25 -12.81
CA GLU A 194 -19.37 -15.55 -12.23
C GLU A 194 -20.20 -14.28 -11.96
N ASN A 195 -19.55 -13.18 -11.56
CA ASN A 195 -20.22 -11.91 -11.26
C ASN A 195 -20.89 -11.31 -12.51
N LEU A 196 -20.42 -11.67 -13.71
CA LEU A 196 -20.92 -11.14 -14.98
C LEU A 196 -22.12 -11.90 -15.54
N LYS A 197 -22.57 -12.99 -14.90
CA LYS A 197 -23.73 -13.77 -15.39
C LYS A 197 -24.96 -12.88 -15.62
N THR A 198 -25.21 -11.94 -14.71
CA THR A 198 -26.33 -10.99 -14.83
C THR A 198 -26.12 -9.99 -15.95
N VAL A 199 -24.90 -9.44 -16.11
CA VAL A 199 -24.57 -8.52 -17.22
C VAL A 199 -24.83 -9.20 -18.57
N PHE A 200 -24.32 -10.42 -18.77
CA PHE A 200 -24.54 -11.18 -20.01
C PHE A 200 -26.01 -11.57 -20.25
N GLU A 201 -26.76 -11.90 -19.19
CA GLU A 201 -28.20 -12.15 -19.30
C GLU A 201 -28.94 -10.90 -19.81
N PHE A 202 -28.60 -9.71 -19.29
CA PHE A 202 -29.21 -8.46 -19.72
C PHE A 202 -28.74 -7.99 -21.10
N ILE A 203 -27.53 -8.37 -21.54
CA ILE A 203 -27.10 -8.19 -22.94
C ILE A 203 -28.02 -8.99 -23.86
N CYS A 204 -28.30 -10.25 -23.53
CA CYS A 204 -29.24 -11.09 -24.29
C CYS A 204 -30.67 -10.51 -24.28
N LYS A 205 -31.16 -10.02 -23.14
CA LYS A 205 -32.48 -9.35 -23.08
C LYS A 205 -32.52 -8.09 -23.93
N GLY A 206 -31.43 -7.33 -23.97
CA GLY A 206 -31.30 -6.18 -24.87
C GLY A 206 -31.32 -6.59 -26.34
N PHE A 207 -30.65 -7.68 -26.70
CA PHE A 207 -30.70 -8.25 -28.05
C PHE A 207 -32.11 -8.70 -28.44
N ASP A 208 -32.83 -9.38 -27.54
CA ASP A 208 -34.22 -9.76 -27.75
C ASP A 208 -35.11 -8.51 -27.99
N ALA A 209 -34.88 -7.42 -27.24
CA ALA A 209 -35.61 -6.15 -27.40
C ALA A 209 -35.29 -5.43 -28.73
N LEU A 210 -34.08 -5.57 -29.25
CA LEU A 210 -33.67 -5.05 -30.57
C LEU A 210 -33.92 -6.05 -31.72
N ALA A 211 -34.64 -7.14 -31.46
CA ALA A 211 -34.97 -8.20 -32.41
C ALA A 211 -33.73 -8.84 -33.08
N TYR A 212 -32.66 -9.08 -32.32
CA TYR A 212 -31.53 -9.92 -32.73
C TYR A 212 -31.85 -11.39 -32.45
N SER A 213 -31.48 -12.28 -33.37
CA SER A 213 -31.70 -13.72 -33.27
C SER A 213 -30.45 -14.49 -32.83
N LYS A 214 -30.62 -15.46 -31.92
CA LYS A 214 -29.53 -16.22 -31.26
C LYS A 214 -28.70 -17.16 -32.14
N ILE A 215 -29.07 -17.33 -33.41
CA ILE A 215 -28.44 -18.29 -34.32
C ILE A 215 -27.99 -17.58 -35.60
N ALA A 216 -28.74 -16.58 -36.07
CA ALA A 216 -28.35 -15.84 -37.28
C ALA A 216 -27.50 -14.61 -36.96
N ASP A 217 -27.76 -13.93 -35.83
CA ASP A 217 -27.15 -12.63 -35.55
C ASP A 217 -26.05 -12.67 -34.49
N TYR A 218 -26.06 -13.64 -33.57
CA TYR A 218 -25.01 -13.75 -32.55
C TYR A 218 -24.81 -15.17 -32.00
N ASP A 219 -23.57 -15.49 -31.60
CA ASP A 219 -23.16 -16.77 -31.00
C ASP A 219 -22.60 -16.56 -29.57
N LEU A 220 -22.97 -17.46 -28.66
CA LEU A 220 -22.47 -17.49 -27.27
C LEU A 220 -21.37 -18.53 -27.10
N ILE A 221 -20.23 -18.14 -26.53
CA ILE A 221 -19.12 -19.03 -26.21
C ILE A 221 -18.96 -19.12 -24.68
N GLU A 222 -19.17 -20.33 -24.15
CA GLU A 222 -18.97 -20.65 -22.73
C GLU A 222 -17.53 -21.07 -22.43
N SER A 223 -17.12 -20.90 -21.17
CA SER A 223 -15.81 -21.33 -20.70
C SER A 223 -15.69 -22.85 -20.64
N THR A 224 -14.54 -23.37 -21.06
CA THR A 224 -14.15 -24.78 -20.89
C THR A 224 -13.52 -25.06 -19.53
N ASN A 225 -13.16 -24.04 -18.75
CA ASN A 225 -12.52 -24.22 -17.45
C ASN A 225 -13.56 -24.63 -16.38
N PRO A 226 -13.38 -25.76 -15.66
CA PRO A 226 -14.26 -26.18 -14.57
C PRO A 226 -14.45 -25.12 -13.48
N GLU A 227 -13.42 -24.32 -13.19
CA GLU A 227 -13.46 -23.27 -12.17
C GLU A 227 -14.48 -22.17 -12.48
N PHE A 228 -14.81 -21.98 -13.76
CA PHE A 228 -15.73 -20.91 -14.19
C PHE A 228 -17.15 -21.41 -14.43
N ARG A 229 -17.50 -22.64 -14.02
CA ARG A 229 -18.87 -23.21 -14.05
C ARG A 229 -19.65 -22.91 -15.34
N ARG A 230 -19.01 -23.05 -16.51
CA ARG A 230 -19.60 -22.73 -17.84
C ARG A 230 -20.10 -21.29 -17.99
N ALA A 231 -19.44 -20.33 -17.35
CA ALA A 231 -19.75 -18.91 -17.56
C ALA A 231 -19.55 -18.50 -19.03
N ILE A 232 -20.38 -17.58 -19.52
CA ILE A 232 -20.23 -16.98 -20.85
C ILE A 232 -18.96 -16.12 -20.86
N VAL A 233 -18.03 -16.40 -21.77
CA VAL A 233 -16.75 -15.69 -21.88
C VAL A 233 -16.72 -14.75 -23.07
N ARG A 234 -17.41 -15.11 -24.16
CA ARG A 234 -17.42 -14.31 -25.38
C ARG A 234 -18.76 -14.39 -26.10
N ILE A 235 -19.20 -13.28 -26.67
CA ILE A 235 -20.33 -13.17 -27.59
C ILE A 235 -19.81 -12.61 -28.91
N ASN A 236 -20.05 -13.32 -30.01
CA ASN A 236 -19.77 -12.81 -31.35
C ASN A 236 -21.09 -12.36 -31.98
N VAL A 237 -21.12 -11.17 -32.56
CA VAL A 237 -22.28 -10.64 -33.27
C VAL A 237 -21.90 -10.41 -34.74
N THR A 238 -22.76 -10.81 -35.66
CA THR A 238 -22.48 -10.85 -37.11
C THR A 238 -23.50 -10.11 -37.97
N ARG A 239 -24.52 -9.48 -37.39
CA ARG A 239 -25.65 -8.86 -38.11
C ARG A 239 -25.23 -7.82 -39.15
N ASP A 240 -24.50 -6.78 -38.74
CA ASP A 240 -24.07 -5.69 -39.63
C ASP A 240 -22.58 -5.85 -40.02
N HIS A 241 -21.72 -5.89 -38.99
CA HIS A 241 -20.30 -6.20 -39.09
C HIS A 241 -19.90 -7.11 -37.93
N ARG A 242 -18.69 -7.65 -37.99
CA ARG A 242 -18.19 -8.53 -36.93
C ARG A 242 -17.89 -7.73 -35.67
N GLN A 243 -18.73 -7.89 -34.65
CA GLN A 243 -18.56 -7.30 -33.33
C GLN A 243 -18.31 -8.40 -32.30
N THR A 244 -17.53 -8.10 -31.27
CA THR A 244 -17.18 -9.06 -30.23
C THR A 244 -17.28 -8.43 -28.85
N ILE A 245 -17.96 -9.14 -27.94
CA ILE A 245 -17.97 -8.86 -26.50
C ILE A 245 -17.13 -9.94 -25.85
N GLN A 246 -16.07 -9.58 -25.13
CA GLN A 246 -15.19 -10.56 -24.51
C GLN A 246 -14.89 -10.22 -23.05
N TYR A 247 -14.94 -11.24 -22.20
CA TYR A 247 -14.40 -11.17 -20.84
C TYR A 247 -12.87 -11.16 -20.84
N ILE A 248 -12.29 -10.22 -20.09
CA ILE A 248 -10.85 -10.17 -19.80
C ILE A 248 -10.64 -10.11 -18.29
N HIS A 249 -9.67 -10.90 -17.82
CA HIS A 249 -9.23 -10.84 -16.43
C HIS A 249 -8.49 -9.52 -16.15
N PRO A 250 -8.71 -8.85 -15.00
CA PRO A 250 -8.15 -7.52 -14.70
C PRO A 250 -6.62 -7.40 -14.79
N THR A 251 -5.88 -8.51 -14.71
CA THR A 251 -4.41 -8.53 -14.84
C THR A 251 -3.91 -8.38 -16.26
N ASP A 252 -4.75 -8.66 -17.26
CA ASP A 252 -4.35 -8.78 -18.66
C ASP A 252 -4.57 -7.47 -19.43
N SER A 253 -4.06 -6.35 -18.90
CA SER A 253 -4.24 -5.02 -19.50
C SER A 253 -3.68 -4.89 -20.92
N ASN A 254 -2.68 -5.70 -21.28
CA ASN A 254 -2.02 -5.64 -22.59
C ASN A 254 -2.95 -6.01 -23.76
N LYS A 255 -3.97 -6.84 -23.51
CA LYS A 255 -4.95 -7.26 -24.52
C LYS A 255 -5.95 -6.15 -24.87
N LEU A 256 -6.01 -5.08 -24.07
CA LEU A 256 -6.93 -3.95 -24.24
C LEU A 256 -6.44 -2.88 -25.21
N SER A 257 -5.29 -3.08 -25.87
CA SER A 257 -4.76 -2.12 -26.85
C SER A 257 -5.67 -1.92 -28.06
N GLN A 258 -6.51 -2.90 -28.39
CA GLN A 258 -7.49 -2.86 -29.49
C GLN A 258 -8.93 -2.59 -29.01
N ALA A 259 -9.11 -2.24 -27.73
CA ALA A 259 -10.42 -1.97 -27.14
C ALA A 259 -10.99 -0.62 -27.60
N GLU A 260 -12.26 -0.59 -27.99
CA GLU A 260 -13.00 0.66 -28.22
C GLU A 260 -13.82 1.07 -26.98
N LEU A 261 -14.37 0.07 -26.29
CA LEU A 261 -15.12 0.22 -25.06
C LEU A 261 -14.67 -0.84 -24.04
N LEU A 262 -14.35 -0.39 -22.83
CA LEU A 262 -14.11 -1.25 -21.68
C LEU A 262 -15.18 -1.02 -20.61
N VAL A 263 -15.82 -2.09 -20.17
CA VAL A 263 -16.77 -2.09 -19.06
C VAL A 263 -16.17 -2.81 -17.87
N ILE A 264 -16.05 -2.11 -16.74
CA ILE A 264 -15.54 -2.64 -15.48
C ILE A 264 -16.73 -2.79 -14.52
N ASP A 265 -17.17 -4.03 -14.29
CA ASP A 265 -18.11 -4.33 -13.21
C ASP A 265 -17.35 -4.48 -11.89
N GLU A 266 -17.97 -3.98 -10.82
CA GLU A 266 -17.43 -3.96 -9.46
C GLU A 266 -15.97 -3.46 -9.36
N ALA A 267 -15.70 -2.30 -9.95
CA ALA A 267 -14.36 -1.69 -9.95
C ALA A 267 -13.79 -1.50 -8.52
N ALA A 268 -14.66 -1.37 -7.52
CA ALA A 268 -14.33 -1.35 -6.09
C ALA A 268 -13.60 -2.60 -5.58
N ALA A 269 -13.88 -3.77 -6.16
CA ALA A 269 -13.29 -5.03 -5.76
C ALA A 269 -11.93 -5.28 -6.44
N ILE A 270 -11.58 -4.49 -7.47
CA ILE A 270 -10.33 -4.62 -8.23
C ILE A 270 -9.28 -3.67 -7.64
N PRO A 271 -8.06 -4.16 -7.35
CA PRO A 271 -6.95 -3.33 -6.88
C PRO A 271 -6.73 -2.07 -7.72
N LEU A 272 -6.52 -0.93 -7.05
CA LEU A 272 -6.29 0.37 -7.71
C LEU A 272 -5.18 0.34 -8.77
N PRO A 273 -4.02 -0.33 -8.57
CA PRO A 273 -2.98 -0.42 -9.60
C PRO A 273 -3.49 -1.08 -10.89
N TYR A 274 -4.30 -2.14 -10.77
CA TYR A 274 -4.88 -2.80 -11.93
C TYR A 274 -5.93 -1.91 -12.60
N VAL A 275 -6.84 -1.29 -11.83
CA VAL A 275 -7.81 -0.32 -12.39
C VAL A 275 -7.09 0.80 -13.16
N LYS A 276 -5.97 1.31 -12.65
CA LYS A 276 -5.17 2.32 -13.37
C LYS A 276 -4.57 1.79 -14.67
N SER A 277 -4.07 0.55 -14.67
CA SER A 277 -3.55 -0.08 -15.90
C SER A 277 -4.64 -0.36 -16.94
N LEU A 278 -5.89 -0.54 -16.50
CA LEU A 278 -7.07 -0.73 -17.34
C LEU A 278 -7.62 0.59 -17.89
N LEU A 279 -7.21 1.75 -17.40
CA LEU A 279 -7.67 3.05 -17.89
C LEU A 279 -6.82 3.51 -19.09
N GLY A 280 -7.09 2.94 -20.27
CA GLY A 280 -6.43 3.30 -21.54
C GLY A 280 -7.10 4.45 -22.32
N PRO A 281 -6.63 4.73 -23.55
CA PRO A 281 -7.15 5.76 -24.46
C PRO A 281 -8.41 5.28 -25.22
N TYR A 282 -9.38 4.76 -24.48
CA TYR A 282 -10.69 4.30 -24.97
C TYR A 282 -11.79 4.67 -23.98
N LEU A 283 -13.05 4.54 -24.42
CA LEU A 283 -14.23 4.78 -23.59
C LEU A 283 -14.27 3.74 -22.46
N VAL A 284 -14.44 4.19 -21.21
CA VAL A 284 -14.51 3.28 -20.05
C VAL A 284 -15.78 3.51 -19.25
N PHE A 285 -16.55 2.44 -19.06
CA PHE A 285 -17.63 2.41 -18.10
C PHE A 285 -17.16 1.76 -16.81
N LEU A 286 -17.14 2.54 -15.74
CA LEU A 286 -16.83 2.09 -14.41
C LEU A 286 -18.11 1.91 -13.64
N SER A 287 -18.17 0.87 -12.83
CA SER A 287 -19.33 0.66 -12.03
C SER A 287 -18.93 0.16 -10.64
N SER A 288 -19.41 0.82 -9.58
CA SER A 288 -18.98 0.56 -8.21
C SER A 288 -20.14 0.47 -7.23
N THR A 289 -20.05 -0.47 -6.28
CA THR A 289 -20.98 -0.61 -5.16
C THR A 289 -20.51 0.23 -3.97
N ILE A 290 -21.36 1.14 -3.48
CA ILE A 290 -21.01 2.05 -2.39
C ILE A 290 -21.44 1.47 -1.04
N ASN A 291 -22.75 1.26 -0.84
CA ASN A 291 -23.34 0.74 0.39
C ASN A 291 -23.74 -0.74 0.15
N GLY A 292 -23.14 -1.65 0.92
CA GLY A 292 -23.45 -3.07 0.83
C GLY A 292 -22.47 -3.96 1.60
N TYR A 293 -22.89 -5.20 1.86
CA TYR A 293 -22.19 -6.15 2.72
C TYR A 293 -20.89 -6.74 2.13
N GLU A 294 -20.67 -6.64 0.80
CA GLU A 294 -19.48 -7.20 0.13
C GLU A 294 -18.21 -6.35 0.29
N GLY A 295 -18.32 -5.27 1.04
CA GLY A 295 -17.20 -4.55 1.58
C GLY A 295 -16.67 -3.44 0.70
N THR A 296 -17.27 -2.27 0.92
CA THR A 296 -16.75 -0.91 0.76
C THR A 296 -16.02 -0.58 -0.54
N GLY A 297 -16.77 -0.04 -1.51
CA GLY A 297 -16.23 0.66 -2.69
C GLY A 297 -16.18 2.18 -2.58
N ARG A 298 -16.63 2.78 -1.47
CA ARG A 298 -16.77 4.25 -1.36
C ARG A 298 -15.43 4.98 -1.22
N SER A 299 -14.51 4.49 -0.38
CA SER A 299 -13.20 5.13 -0.20
C SER A 299 -12.35 5.06 -1.48
N LEU A 300 -12.42 3.94 -2.21
CA LEU A 300 -11.78 3.78 -3.51
C LEU A 300 -12.47 4.61 -4.59
N SER A 301 -13.79 4.56 -4.72
CA SER A 301 -14.51 5.41 -5.69
C SER A 301 -14.23 6.87 -5.40
N LEU A 302 -14.26 7.35 -4.15
CA LEU A 302 -13.89 8.73 -3.83
C LEU A 302 -12.44 9.06 -4.19
N LYS A 303 -11.46 8.18 -3.88
CA LYS A 303 -10.05 8.42 -4.24
C LYS A 303 -9.82 8.35 -5.76
N LEU A 304 -10.42 7.39 -6.45
CA LEU A 304 -10.33 7.20 -7.90
C LEU A 304 -11.04 8.35 -8.63
N LEU A 305 -12.26 8.68 -8.23
CA LEU A 305 -13.04 9.80 -8.76
C LEU A 305 -12.33 11.12 -8.45
N GLN A 306 -11.78 11.35 -7.25
CA GLN A 306 -10.95 12.52 -6.99
C GLN A 306 -9.71 12.57 -7.89
N GLN A 307 -9.03 11.44 -8.12
CA GLN A 307 -7.89 11.39 -9.04
C GLN A 307 -8.29 11.71 -10.48
N LEU A 308 -9.41 11.15 -10.95
CA LEU A 308 -9.97 11.41 -12.28
C LEU A 308 -10.47 12.87 -12.40
N ARG A 309 -11.13 13.41 -11.37
CA ARG A 309 -11.53 14.82 -11.27
C ARG A 309 -10.31 15.74 -11.32
N ASN A 310 -9.24 15.42 -10.60
CA ASN A 310 -8.00 16.20 -10.64
C ASN A 310 -7.36 16.18 -12.03
N GLN A 311 -7.38 15.04 -12.72
CA GLN A 311 -6.92 14.94 -14.11
C GLN A 311 -7.79 15.74 -15.09
N SER A 312 -9.11 15.77 -14.87
CA SER A 312 -10.04 16.55 -15.69
C SER A 312 -9.93 18.07 -15.44
N THR A 313 -9.69 18.50 -14.20
CA THR A 313 -9.64 19.93 -13.82
C THR A 313 -8.34 20.63 -14.19
N VAL A 314 -7.21 19.90 -14.26
CA VAL A 314 -5.93 20.44 -14.76
C VAL A 314 -6.04 20.87 -16.23
N ALA A 315 -6.95 20.28 -17.01
CA ALA A 315 -7.21 20.68 -18.39
C ALA A 315 -7.93 22.05 -18.52
N LEU A 316 -8.63 22.51 -17.48
CA LEU A 316 -9.46 23.73 -17.53
C LEU A 316 -8.75 25.01 -17.03
N LYS A 317 -7.62 24.90 -16.30
CA LYS A 317 -6.93 26.07 -15.70
C LYS A 317 -5.81 26.69 -16.56
N ASN A 318 -5.40 26.07 -17.67
CA ASN A 318 -4.26 26.51 -18.50
C ASN A 318 -4.69 27.24 -19.79
N ASP A 319 -5.46 28.32 -19.70
CA ASP A 319 -6.02 28.99 -20.90
C ASP A 319 -5.43 30.38 -21.22
N LYS A 320 -4.10 30.55 -21.18
CA LYS A 320 -3.45 31.80 -21.67
C LYS A 320 -2.12 31.65 -22.44
N SER A 321 -1.77 30.47 -22.96
CA SER A 321 -0.58 30.34 -23.83
C SER A 321 -0.85 29.51 -25.08
N LYS A 322 -0.70 30.12 -26.26
CA LYS A 322 -0.95 29.57 -27.60
C LYS A 322 -0.14 28.30 -27.97
N LYS A 323 0.76 27.80 -27.12
CA LYS A 323 1.43 26.48 -27.25
C LYS A 323 0.63 25.31 -26.65
N ALA A 324 -0.48 25.56 -25.96
CA ALA A 324 -1.28 24.56 -25.25
C ALA A 324 -2.47 23.99 -26.05
N GLN A 325 -2.57 24.22 -27.36
CA GLN A 325 -3.64 23.60 -28.17
C GLN A 325 -3.43 22.08 -28.37
N PHE A 326 -2.19 21.60 -28.39
CA PHE A 326 -1.91 20.15 -28.38
C PHE A 326 -2.14 19.51 -27.00
N GLU A 327 -2.01 20.27 -25.91
CA GLU A 327 -2.21 19.78 -24.54
C GLU A 327 -3.67 19.83 -24.06
N LYS A 328 -4.56 20.61 -24.72
CA LYS A 328 -6.02 20.57 -24.48
C LYS A 328 -6.65 19.19 -24.71
N SER A 329 -5.96 18.29 -25.41
CA SER A 329 -6.40 16.92 -25.76
C SER A 329 -6.13 15.86 -24.68
N LEU A 330 -5.36 16.18 -23.63
CA LEU A 330 -4.86 15.17 -22.68
C LEU A 330 -5.76 14.91 -21.45
N GLY A 331 -6.82 15.69 -21.24
CA GLY A 331 -7.73 15.53 -20.09
C GLY A 331 -8.83 14.50 -20.35
N ARG A 332 -8.95 13.48 -19.49
CA ARG A 332 -10.06 12.51 -19.51
C ARG A 332 -11.33 13.16 -18.95
N GLN A 333 -12.44 13.10 -19.69
CA GLN A 333 -13.74 13.60 -19.19
C GLN A 333 -14.37 12.57 -18.25
N LEU A 334 -14.96 13.02 -17.15
CA LEU A 334 -15.59 12.17 -16.14
C LEU A 334 -17.08 12.54 -16.01
N HIS A 335 -17.95 11.56 -16.20
CA HIS A 335 -19.38 11.67 -15.93
C HIS A 335 -19.73 10.74 -14.77
N GLU A 336 -20.33 11.28 -13.71
CA GLU A 336 -20.72 10.52 -12.53
C GLU A 336 -22.24 10.39 -12.48
N ILE A 337 -22.71 9.17 -12.23
CA ILE A 337 -24.13 8.82 -12.15
C ILE A 337 -24.33 8.00 -10.87
N SER A 338 -25.40 8.28 -10.14
CA SER A 338 -25.84 7.49 -8.98
C SER A 338 -27.18 6.83 -9.24
N LEU A 339 -27.37 5.59 -8.77
CA LEU A 339 -28.67 4.92 -8.69
C LEU A 339 -29.08 4.79 -7.22
N GLU A 340 -30.20 5.41 -6.87
CA GLU A 340 -30.74 5.39 -5.51
C GLU A 340 -31.98 4.50 -5.42
N GLU A 341 -32.82 4.46 -6.46
CA GLU A 341 -34.05 3.67 -6.47
C GLU A 341 -33.80 2.14 -6.56
N SER A 342 -34.44 1.35 -5.69
CA SER A 342 -34.35 -0.12 -5.69
C SER A 342 -35.29 -0.75 -6.69
N ILE A 343 -34.85 -1.85 -7.29
CA ILE A 343 -35.72 -2.62 -8.22
C ILE A 343 -36.57 -3.68 -7.50
N ARG A 344 -36.26 -3.99 -6.25
CA ARG A 344 -36.84 -5.11 -5.49
C ARG A 344 -37.97 -4.67 -4.57
N TYR A 345 -37.80 -3.53 -3.92
CA TYR A 345 -38.73 -2.96 -2.94
C TYR A 345 -38.85 -1.46 -3.16
N LYS A 346 -39.84 -0.82 -2.53
CA LYS A 346 -40.11 0.61 -2.68
C LYS A 346 -39.04 1.46 -1.98
N PRO A 347 -38.78 2.70 -2.45
CA PRO A 347 -37.97 3.67 -1.73
C PRO A 347 -38.51 3.92 -0.31
N GLY A 348 -37.62 3.99 0.68
CA GLY A 348 -38.00 4.23 2.07
C GLY A 348 -38.53 2.99 2.81
N ASP A 349 -38.12 1.79 2.42
CA ASP A 349 -38.44 0.57 3.17
C ASP A 349 -37.85 0.64 4.59
N GLN A 350 -38.72 0.55 5.60
CA GLN A 350 -38.36 0.65 7.01
C GLN A 350 -37.44 -0.50 7.48
N VAL A 351 -37.56 -1.69 6.87
CA VAL A 351 -36.68 -2.83 7.19
C VAL A 351 -35.28 -2.60 6.62
N GLU A 352 -35.18 -2.02 5.42
CA GLU A 352 -33.88 -1.61 4.85
C GLU A 352 -33.24 -0.51 5.71
N GLU A 353 -34.00 0.50 6.11
CA GLU A 353 -33.50 1.59 6.95
C GLU A 353 -33.00 1.06 8.31
N TRP A 354 -33.77 0.17 8.95
CA TRP A 354 -33.36 -0.51 10.18
C TRP A 354 -32.06 -1.30 9.98
N LEU A 355 -31.98 -2.11 8.91
CA LEU A 355 -30.79 -2.91 8.61
C LEU A 355 -29.55 -2.03 8.39
N THR A 356 -29.72 -0.95 7.65
CA THR A 356 -28.66 0.01 7.32
C THR A 356 -28.13 0.70 8.58
N LYS A 357 -29.03 1.09 9.50
CA LYS A 357 -28.68 1.63 10.82
C LYS A 357 -27.99 0.60 11.71
N LEU A 358 -28.54 -0.61 11.84
CA LEU A 358 -27.97 -1.69 12.65
C LEU A 358 -26.54 -2.05 12.21
N LEU A 359 -26.31 -2.16 10.90
CA LEU A 359 -25.00 -2.49 10.33
C LEU A 359 -24.11 -1.27 10.11
N CYS A 360 -24.56 -0.07 10.49
CA CYS A 360 -23.84 1.19 10.32
C CYS A 360 -23.27 1.37 8.90
N LEU A 361 -24.04 1.00 7.87
CA LEU A 361 -23.61 1.08 6.47
C LEU A 361 -23.60 2.52 5.95
N ASP A 362 -24.33 3.41 6.62
CA ASP A 362 -24.38 4.82 6.29
C ASP A 362 -23.08 5.53 6.68
N VAL A 363 -22.44 6.13 5.69
CA VAL A 363 -21.23 6.92 5.89
C VAL A 363 -21.63 8.38 6.05
N VAL A 364 -21.81 8.81 7.30
CA VAL A 364 -21.99 10.22 7.68
C VAL A 364 -20.69 10.71 8.31
N THR A 365 -19.69 11.05 7.48
CA THR A 365 -18.49 11.74 7.95
C THR A 365 -18.77 13.24 7.94
N PRO A 366 -18.91 13.91 9.10
CA PRO A 366 -19.10 15.36 9.13
C PRO A 366 -17.88 16.07 8.55
N ILE A 367 -18.10 17.13 7.78
CA ILE A 367 -17.01 17.97 7.28
C ILE A 367 -16.43 18.74 8.48
N LEU A 368 -15.16 18.49 8.78
CA LEU A 368 -14.50 19.14 9.92
C LEU A 368 -14.30 20.64 9.64
N THR A 369 -14.87 21.48 10.50
CA THR A 369 -14.64 22.94 10.46
C THR A 369 -13.61 23.33 11.52
N GLY A 370 -12.37 23.54 11.08
CA GLY A 370 -11.27 23.86 11.98
C GLY A 370 -10.56 22.62 12.51
N PHE A 371 -9.23 22.64 12.44
CA PHE A 371 -8.39 21.53 12.86
C PHE A 371 -7.65 21.96 14.13
N PRO A 372 -7.84 21.27 15.27
CA PRO A 372 -7.11 21.60 16.49
C PRO A 372 -5.63 21.24 16.33
N ASP A 373 -4.75 21.93 17.04
CA ASP A 373 -3.33 21.59 17.05
C ASP A 373 -3.10 20.18 17.61
N GLU A 374 -2.03 19.52 17.17
CA GLU A 374 -1.68 18.14 17.57
C GLU A 374 -1.55 17.98 19.11
N LYS A 375 -1.24 19.08 19.81
CA LYS A 375 -1.04 19.11 21.26
C LYS A 375 -2.34 19.06 22.06
N ASP A 376 -3.42 19.63 21.51
CA ASP A 376 -4.72 19.72 22.17
C ASP A 376 -5.55 18.45 22.02
N CYS A 377 -5.00 17.45 21.32
CA CYS A 377 -5.65 16.17 21.08
C CYS A 377 -5.22 15.15 22.15
N GLN A 378 -6.20 14.50 22.77
CA GLN A 378 -5.99 13.43 23.76
C GLN A 378 -6.59 12.12 23.27
N LEU A 379 -5.97 11.01 23.68
CA LEU A 379 -6.41 9.66 23.34
C LEU A 379 -7.31 9.15 24.48
N TYR A 380 -8.46 8.58 24.14
CA TYR A 380 -9.44 8.01 25.06
C TYR A 380 -9.63 6.53 24.77
N TYR A 381 -9.88 5.74 25.82
CA TYR A 381 -10.30 4.35 25.73
C TYR A 381 -11.83 4.29 25.61
N ILE A 382 -12.35 3.49 24.68
CA ILE A 382 -13.79 3.33 24.48
C ILE A 382 -14.27 2.08 25.21
N ASN A 383 -15.25 2.24 26.10
CA ASN A 383 -15.90 1.09 26.71
C ASN A 383 -16.90 0.45 25.74
N ARG A 384 -16.62 -0.80 25.34
CA ARG A 384 -17.41 -1.54 24.36
C ARG A 384 -18.81 -1.92 24.86
N ASP A 385 -18.97 -2.25 26.13
CA ASP A 385 -20.30 -2.60 26.69
C ASP A 385 -21.28 -1.43 26.53
N THR A 386 -20.80 -0.23 26.79
CA THR A 386 -21.60 1.01 26.70
C THR A 386 -21.79 1.46 25.25
N LEU A 387 -20.80 1.21 24.39
CA LEU A 387 -20.87 1.51 22.96
C LEU A 387 -21.95 0.69 22.27
N PHE A 388 -22.06 -0.60 22.61
CA PHE A 388 -23.02 -1.53 22.01
C PHE A 388 -24.35 -1.67 22.79
N SER A 389 -24.57 -0.84 23.82
CA SER A 389 -25.81 -0.83 24.63
C SER A 389 -27.07 -0.32 23.93
N TYR A 390 -26.98 0.07 22.65
CA TYR A 390 -28.07 0.62 21.84
C TYR A 390 -28.72 1.91 22.36
N HIS A 391 -28.00 2.70 23.17
CA HIS A 391 -28.45 4.04 23.54
C HIS A 391 -28.30 5.04 22.38
N LYS A 392 -29.22 6.00 22.23
CA LYS A 392 -29.25 6.96 21.10
C LYS A 392 -27.92 7.71 20.87
N ALA A 393 -27.27 8.15 21.95
CA ALA A 393 -25.97 8.85 21.83
C ALA A 393 -24.83 7.88 21.47
N SER A 394 -24.84 6.66 22.01
CA SER A 394 -23.85 5.62 21.71
C SER A 394 -23.96 5.16 20.26
N GLU A 395 -25.19 5.05 19.73
CA GLU A 395 -25.45 4.65 18.35
C GLU A 395 -24.94 5.70 17.35
N VAL A 396 -25.18 6.99 17.60
CA VAL A 396 -24.60 8.07 16.77
C VAL A 396 -23.07 8.04 16.82
N PHE A 397 -22.48 7.80 18.00
CA PHE A 397 -21.03 7.68 18.14
C PHE A 397 -20.47 6.45 17.41
N LEU A 398 -21.15 5.30 17.49
CA LEU A 398 -20.80 4.06 16.79
C LEU A 398 -20.89 4.26 15.28
N GLN A 399 -21.93 4.92 14.77
CA GLN A 399 -22.07 5.25 13.35
C GLN A 399 -20.90 6.12 12.88
N ARG A 400 -20.53 7.17 13.62
CA ARG A 400 -19.35 7.99 13.31
C ARG A 400 -18.06 7.16 13.28
N LEU A 401 -17.88 6.28 14.27
CA LEU A 401 -16.71 5.42 14.38
C LEU A 401 -16.60 4.43 13.19
N VAL A 402 -17.69 3.75 12.84
CA VAL A 402 -17.73 2.80 11.72
C VAL A 402 -17.61 3.52 10.38
N SER A 403 -18.25 4.68 10.21
CA SER A 403 -18.12 5.51 9.02
C SER A 403 -16.65 5.89 8.75
N LEU A 404 -15.89 6.16 9.82
CA LEU A 404 -14.47 6.46 9.72
C LEU A 404 -13.65 5.25 9.27
N TYR A 405 -13.96 4.05 9.78
CA TYR A 405 -13.35 2.80 9.33
C TYR A 405 -13.65 2.54 7.84
N VAL A 406 -14.89 2.76 7.40
CA VAL A 406 -15.32 2.62 6.00
C VAL A 406 -14.60 3.63 5.10
N ALA A 407 -14.37 4.85 5.58
CA ALA A 407 -13.67 5.88 4.82
C ALA A 407 -12.15 5.61 4.66
N SER A 408 -11.51 5.02 5.67
CA SER A 408 -10.05 4.82 5.69
C SER A 408 -9.60 3.51 5.01
N HIS A 409 -10.35 2.43 5.18
CA HIS A 409 -9.95 1.10 4.72
C HIS A 409 -10.44 0.77 3.31
N TYR A 410 -9.72 -0.13 2.64
CA TYR A 410 -10.01 -0.56 1.26
C TYR A 410 -11.21 -1.51 1.20
N LYS A 411 -11.28 -2.47 2.11
CA LYS A 411 -12.38 -3.43 2.21
C LYS A 411 -12.74 -3.65 3.68
N ASN A 412 -13.99 -3.41 4.06
CA ASN A 412 -14.55 -3.77 5.36
C ASN A 412 -15.66 -4.79 5.19
N SER A 413 -15.86 -5.69 6.13
CA SER A 413 -17.03 -6.57 6.15
C SER A 413 -17.97 -6.13 7.27
N PRO A 414 -19.30 -6.29 7.12
CA PRO A 414 -20.21 -6.15 8.26
C PRO A 414 -19.85 -7.07 9.43
N ASN A 415 -19.20 -8.21 9.17
CA ASN A 415 -18.70 -9.11 10.20
C ASN A 415 -17.60 -8.47 11.07
N ASP A 416 -16.98 -7.37 10.63
CA ASP A 416 -16.02 -6.64 11.43
C ASP A 416 -16.69 -6.00 12.66
N LEU A 417 -17.99 -5.65 12.58
CA LEU A 417 -18.74 -5.17 13.73
C LEU A 417 -18.83 -6.23 14.82
N LEU A 418 -19.11 -7.48 14.42
CA LEU A 418 -19.15 -8.64 15.32
C LEU A 418 -17.78 -8.88 15.96
N MET A 419 -16.70 -8.76 15.19
CA MET A 419 -15.34 -8.88 15.72
C MET A 419 -15.02 -7.74 16.71
N MET A 420 -15.43 -6.50 16.41
CA MET A 420 -15.21 -5.36 17.31
C MET A 420 -16.03 -5.45 18.60
N SER A 421 -17.21 -6.05 18.56
CA SER A 421 -18.11 -6.15 19.69
C SER A 421 -17.75 -7.32 20.61
N ASP A 422 -17.58 -8.52 20.05
CA ASP A 422 -17.65 -9.76 20.85
C ASP A 422 -16.28 -10.30 21.22
N ALA A 423 -15.25 -10.07 20.39
CA ALA A 423 -13.94 -10.66 20.58
C ALA A 423 -13.22 -10.04 21.80
N PRO A 424 -12.88 -10.81 22.85
CA PRO A 424 -12.46 -10.26 24.14
C PRO A 424 -11.15 -9.48 24.07
N ALA A 425 -10.19 -9.97 23.31
CA ALA A 425 -8.85 -9.39 23.17
C ALA A 425 -8.81 -8.03 22.45
N HIS A 426 -9.94 -7.55 21.90
CA HIS A 426 -9.96 -6.29 21.16
C HIS A 426 -10.17 -5.07 22.06
N HIS A 427 -9.37 -4.03 21.85
CA HIS A 427 -9.51 -2.72 22.47
C HIS A 427 -9.67 -1.63 21.43
N LEU A 428 -10.49 -0.63 21.76
CA LEU A 428 -10.77 0.52 20.90
C LEU A 428 -10.29 1.80 21.58
N PHE A 429 -9.51 2.58 20.84
CA PHE A 429 -9.04 3.90 21.26
C PHE A 429 -9.46 4.96 20.24
N CYS A 430 -9.86 6.13 20.70
CA CYS A 430 -10.17 7.27 19.83
C CYS A 430 -9.39 8.51 20.25
N LEU A 431 -8.83 9.20 19.26
CA LEU A 431 -8.22 10.52 19.43
C LEU A 431 -9.31 11.58 19.22
N LEU A 432 -9.54 12.37 20.27
CA LEU A 432 -10.53 13.43 20.30
C LEU A 432 -9.82 14.77 20.58
N ARG A 433 -10.44 15.86 20.15
CA ARG A 433 -10.08 17.19 20.66
C ARG A 433 -10.34 17.21 22.16
N SER A 434 -9.45 17.82 22.95
CA SER A 434 -9.73 18.04 24.37
C SER A 434 -11.04 18.80 24.53
N PHE A 435 -11.99 18.22 25.24
CA PHE A 435 -13.30 18.80 25.52
C PHE A 435 -13.47 18.97 27.03
N ASP A 436 -14.10 20.06 27.43
CA ASP A 436 -14.53 20.23 28.82
C ASP A 436 -15.75 19.35 29.08
N ALA A 437 -15.74 18.67 30.22
CA ALA A 437 -16.77 17.69 30.62
C ALA A 437 -18.18 18.30 30.78
N SER A 438 -18.31 19.64 30.71
CA SER A 438 -19.57 20.39 30.80
C SER A 438 -20.31 20.53 29.46
N SER A 439 -19.68 20.21 28.33
CA SER A 439 -20.31 20.33 27.01
C SER A 439 -21.15 19.10 26.68
N THR A 440 -22.43 19.32 26.35
CA THR A 440 -23.42 18.26 26.03
C THR A 440 -23.30 17.76 24.58
N SER A 441 -22.40 18.33 23.78
CA SER A 441 -22.18 17.95 22.38
C SER A 441 -21.26 16.72 22.29
N LEU A 442 -21.65 15.73 21.48
CA LEU A 442 -20.81 14.56 21.19
C LEU A 442 -19.49 15.00 20.51
N PRO A 443 -18.32 14.60 21.04
CA PRO A 443 -17.04 14.98 20.48
C PRO A 443 -16.86 14.37 19.09
N GLU A 444 -16.14 15.09 18.23
CA GLU A 444 -15.78 14.61 16.89
C GLU A 444 -14.56 13.68 16.96
N ILE A 445 -14.65 12.58 16.21
CA ILE A 445 -13.63 11.54 16.19
C ILE A 445 -12.61 11.85 15.09
N LEU A 446 -11.36 12.13 15.46
CA LEU A 446 -10.29 12.44 14.50
C LEU A 446 -9.57 11.19 14.00
N VAL A 447 -9.21 10.30 14.93
CA VAL A 447 -8.51 9.04 14.66
C VAL A 447 -9.07 7.94 15.55
N VAL A 448 -9.23 6.74 15.03
CA VAL A 448 -9.59 5.54 15.81
C VAL A 448 -8.52 4.47 15.59
N ILE A 449 -8.12 3.82 16.69
CA ILE A 449 -7.18 2.70 16.68
C ILE A 449 -7.88 1.49 17.29
N GLN A 450 -7.90 0.39 16.54
CA GLN A 450 -8.29 -0.93 17.02
C GLN A 450 -7.04 -1.75 17.31
N VAL A 451 -6.92 -2.23 18.54
CA VAL A 451 -5.84 -3.08 19.02
C VAL A 451 -6.42 -4.45 19.37
N CYS A 452 -5.66 -5.52 19.15
CA CYS A 452 -5.95 -6.88 19.60
C CYS A 452 -4.78 -7.36 20.44
N LEU A 453 -5.03 -7.81 21.66
CA LEU A 453 -4.01 -8.49 22.48
C LEU A 453 -3.76 -9.89 21.87
N GLU A 454 -2.48 -10.25 21.70
CA GLU A 454 -2.03 -11.51 21.13
C GLU A 454 -0.82 -12.04 21.91
N GLY A 455 -0.74 -13.35 22.09
CA GLY A 455 0.41 -13.98 22.77
C GLY A 455 0.03 -14.77 24.02
N GLU A 456 1.00 -14.91 24.93
CA GLU A 456 0.89 -15.74 26.15
C GLU A 456 0.52 -17.20 25.86
N ILE A 457 0.98 -17.70 24.71
CA ILE A 457 0.70 -19.06 24.24
C ILE A 457 1.59 -20.05 25.00
N ARG A 458 1.00 -21.15 25.50
CA ARG A 458 1.73 -22.19 26.21
C ARG A 458 2.71 -22.89 25.27
N LYS A 459 3.96 -23.07 25.71
CA LYS A 459 5.02 -23.72 24.91
C LYS A 459 4.66 -25.14 24.41
N SER A 460 3.88 -25.89 25.20
CA SER A 460 3.36 -27.21 24.79
C SER A 460 2.43 -27.14 23.58
N THR A 461 1.64 -26.08 23.48
CA THR A 461 0.71 -25.86 22.36
C THR A 461 1.48 -25.46 21.10
N VAL A 462 2.50 -24.60 21.25
CA VAL A 462 3.38 -24.16 20.16
C VAL A 462 4.12 -25.34 19.54
N THR A 463 4.79 -26.16 20.34
CA THR A 463 5.55 -27.33 19.87
C THR A 463 4.67 -28.35 19.15
N ASN A 464 3.49 -28.65 19.71
CA ASN A 464 2.52 -29.56 19.09
C ASN A 464 1.99 -29.05 17.74
N ASN A 465 1.65 -27.77 17.65
CA ASN A 465 1.08 -27.17 16.43
C ASN A 465 2.14 -26.91 15.36
N LEU A 466 3.35 -26.49 15.76
CA LEU A 466 4.48 -26.31 14.85
C LEU A 466 4.91 -27.64 14.24
N GLY A 467 4.97 -28.71 15.03
CA GLY A 467 5.24 -30.07 14.55
C GLY A 467 4.18 -30.62 13.59
N ARG A 468 2.93 -30.15 13.70
CA ARG A 468 1.82 -30.51 12.79
C ARG A 468 1.63 -29.53 11.63
N GLY A 469 2.37 -28.42 11.60
CA GLY A 469 2.20 -27.34 10.63
C GLY A 469 0.82 -26.67 10.67
N GLN A 470 0.08 -26.77 11.78
CA GLN A 470 -1.25 -26.20 11.93
C GLN A 470 -1.18 -24.79 12.51
N LYS A 471 -1.96 -23.86 11.94
CA LYS A 471 -2.17 -22.52 12.51
C LYS A 471 -3.46 -22.55 13.30
N ALA A 472 -3.38 -22.32 14.62
CA ALA A 472 -4.59 -22.08 15.40
C ALA A 472 -5.22 -20.74 14.96
N ALA A 473 -6.54 -20.62 15.12
CA ALA A 473 -7.26 -19.38 14.82
C ALA A 473 -6.96 -18.30 15.88
N GLY A 474 -6.99 -17.02 15.49
CA GLY A 474 -6.74 -15.88 16.39
C GLY A 474 -5.37 -15.22 16.17
N ASP A 475 -4.35 -15.71 16.87
CA ASP A 475 -3.04 -15.07 17.05
C ASP A 475 -2.18 -15.00 15.78
N LEU A 476 -2.37 -13.96 14.96
CA LEU A 476 -1.73 -13.89 13.65
C LEU A 476 -0.21 -13.73 13.76
N ILE A 477 0.27 -12.81 14.60
CA ILE A 477 1.70 -12.47 14.65
C ILE A 477 2.50 -13.62 15.30
N PRO A 478 2.12 -14.14 16.48
CA PRO A 478 2.80 -15.27 17.11
C PRO A 478 2.96 -16.48 16.18
N TRP A 479 1.89 -16.94 15.52
CA TRP A 479 1.95 -18.10 14.63
C TRP A 479 2.78 -17.84 13.38
N THR A 480 2.71 -16.64 12.82
CA THR A 480 3.46 -16.30 11.60
C THR A 480 4.96 -16.21 11.89
N LEU A 481 5.35 -15.61 13.01
CA LEU A 481 6.76 -15.53 13.38
C LEU A 481 7.31 -16.88 13.82
N ALA A 482 6.56 -17.64 14.64
CA ALA A 482 6.97 -19.00 15.03
C ALA A 482 7.21 -19.89 13.80
N GLN A 483 6.35 -19.82 12.78
CA GLN A 483 6.53 -20.61 11.57
C GLN A 483 7.75 -20.18 10.73
N ASN A 484 7.99 -18.87 10.59
CA ASN A 484 9.06 -18.36 9.72
C ASN A 484 10.44 -18.43 10.38
N PHE A 485 10.50 -18.18 11.69
CA PHE A 485 11.74 -18.15 12.46
C PHE A 485 12.01 -19.46 13.20
N GLN A 486 11.03 -20.36 13.26
CA GLN A 486 11.09 -21.61 14.04
C GLN A 486 11.43 -21.33 15.52
N ASP A 487 10.89 -20.25 16.05
CA ASP A 487 11.12 -19.81 17.42
C ASP A 487 9.94 -20.18 18.32
N GLU A 488 10.21 -20.94 19.37
CA GLU A 488 9.24 -21.38 20.37
C GLU A 488 9.01 -20.36 21.49
N ASN A 489 9.95 -19.42 21.68
CA ASN A 489 9.88 -18.45 22.78
C ASN A 489 9.01 -17.25 22.44
N PHE A 490 9.02 -16.80 21.18
CA PHE A 490 8.27 -15.61 20.77
C PHE A 490 6.76 -15.72 21.04
N PRO A 491 6.06 -16.83 20.76
CA PRO A 491 4.63 -16.94 21.04
C PRO A 491 4.26 -16.87 22.53
N SER A 492 5.21 -17.13 23.43
CA SER A 492 5.00 -16.98 24.87
C SER A 492 5.08 -15.53 25.35
N LEU A 493 5.61 -14.60 24.53
CA LEU A 493 5.60 -13.18 24.83
C LEU A 493 4.19 -12.61 24.72
N SER A 494 3.90 -11.57 25.51
CA SER A 494 2.63 -10.84 25.45
C SER A 494 2.77 -9.65 24.51
N GLY A 495 1.86 -9.52 23.55
CA GLY A 495 1.93 -8.46 22.56
C GLY A 495 0.57 -7.91 22.20
N ALA A 496 0.58 -6.80 21.47
CA ALA A 496 -0.65 -6.26 20.93
C ALA A 496 -0.50 -5.92 19.45
N ARG A 497 -1.42 -6.42 18.65
CA ARG A 497 -1.54 -6.13 17.23
C ARG A 497 -2.48 -4.96 17.01
N ILE A 498 -1.98 -3.90 16.41
CA ILE A 498 -2.82 -2.84 15.84
C ILE A 498 -3.47 -3.41 14.58
N VAL A 499 -4.76 -3.75 14.68
CA VAL A 499 -5.55 -4.34 13.59
C VAL A 499 -5.94 -3.27 12.58
N ARG A 500 -6.37 -2.10 13.08
CA ARG A 500 -6.83 -0.98 12.24
C ARG A 500 -6.45 0.36 12.82
N ILE A 501 -6.08 1.28 11.95
CA ILE A 501 -5.97 2.71 12.24
C ILE A 501 -6.75 3.47 11.16
N ALA A 502 -7.73 4.24 11.59
CA ALA A 502 -8.57 5.04 10.71
C ALA A 502 -8.45 6.51 11.11
N ALA A 503 -8.17 7.37 10.14
CA ALA A 503 -8.06 8.81 10.35
C ALA A 503 -9.01 9.51 9.39
N HIS A 504 -9.54 10.65 9.81
CA HIS A 504 -10.45 11.39 8.95
C HIS A 504 -9.75 11.76 7.62
N PRO A 505 -10.38 11.63 6.44
CA PRO A 505 -9.74 11.93 5.16
C PRO A 505 -9.13 13.34 5.10
N ASP A 506 -9.80 14.32 5.71
CA ASP A 506 -9.32 15.71 5.76
C ASP A 506 -8.17 15.96 6.76
N CYS A 507 -7.89 14.98 7.63
CA CYS A 507 -6.78 14.98 8.58
C CYS A 507 -5.50 14.40 7.98
N TYR A 508 -5.52 13.92 6.74
CA TYR A 508 -4.32 13.40 6.07
C TYR A 508 -3.24 14.48 5.92
N GLY A 509 -2.01 14.11 6.26
CA GLY A 509 -0.85 15.02 6.23
C GLY A 509 -0.64 15.88 7.49
N LYS A 510 -1.59 15.88 8.45
CA LYS A 510 -1.52 16.66 9.71
C LYS A 510 -1.04 15.87 10.94
N LYS A 511 -0.42 14.70 10.71
CA LYS A 511 0.24 13.84 11.72
C LYS A 511 -0.59 13.39 12.94
N TYR A 512 -1.91 13.56 12.96
CA TYR A 512 -2.78 13.05 14.04
C TYR A 512 -2.62 11.54 14.28
N GLY A 513 -2.44 10.72 13.23
CA GLY A 513 -2.19 9.29 13.38
C GLY A 513 -0.87 8.99 14.10
N THR A 514 0.19 9.75 13.82
CA THR A 514 1.49 9.61 14.52
C THR A 514 1.37 10.04 15.98
N ARG A 515 0.60 11.09 16.27
CA ARG A 515 0.29 11.52 17.64
C ARG A 515 -0.46 10.43 18.41
N ALA A 516 -1.48 9.84 17.81
CA ALA A 516 -2.28 8.77 18.42
C ALA A 516 -1.41 7.54 18.75
N LEU A 517 -0.54 7.11 17.82
CA LEU A 517 0.41 6.01 18.06
C LEU A 517 1.42 6.35 19.16
N LYS A 518 1.92 7.58 19.21
CA LYS A 518 2.85 8.02 20.25
C LYS A 518 2.21 7.96 21.64
N LEU A 519 0.95 8.42 21.77
CA LEU A 519 0.19 8.35 23.02
C LEU A 519 -0.11 6.91 23.42
N LEU A 520 -0.45 6.05 22.45
CA LEU A 520 -0.71 4.63 22.68
C LEU A 520 0.56 3.89 23.14
N LYS A 521 1.71 4.16 22.52
CA LYS A 521 3.00 3.61 22.96
C LYS A 521 3.34 4.08 24.38
N GLN A 522 3.18 5.37 24.67
CA GLN A 522 3.38 5.91 26.03
C GLN A 522 2.45 5.30 27.09
N TYR A 523 1.22 4.96 26.71
CA TYR A 523 0.26 4.28 27.59
C TYR A 523 0.74 2.87 27.95
N TYR A 524 1.12 2.06 26.96
CA TYR A 524 1.60 0.69 27.20
C TYR A 524 3.01 0.61 27.79
N GLU A 525 3.86 1.64 27.60
CA GLU A 525 5.15 1.80 28.30
C GLU A 525 4.98 2.26 29.77
N GLY A 526 3.76 2.48 30.25
CA GLY A 526 3.52 2.93 31.64
C GLY A 526 3.95 4.38 31.94
N LYS A 527 4.23 5.21 30.92
CA LYS A 527 4.67 6.61 31.09
C LYS A 527 3.54 7.57 31.49
N ILE A 528 2.29 7.15 31.33
CA ILE A 528 1.12 7.92 31.73
C ILE A 528 0.76 7.48 33.16
N PRO A 529 0.92 8.35 34.18
CA PRO A 529 0.60 7.99 35.55
C PRO A 529 -0.90 7.75 35.70
N ASN A 530 -1.26 6.66 36.37
CA ASN A 530 -2.64 6.39 36.76
C ASN A 530 -2.95 7.20 38.02
N ILE A 531 -4.07 7.93 38.03
CA ILE A 531 -4.45 8.82 39.15
C ILE A 531 -5.11 8.02 40.29
N ASP A 532 -5.70 6.86 39.98
CA ASP A 532 -6.33 5.99 40.96
C ASP A 532 -5.30 4.95 41.47
N GLU A 533 -4.65 5.27 42.60
CA GLU A 533 -3.74 4.37 43.35
C GLU A 533 -4.47 3.33 44.20
N SER A 534 -5.77 3.53 44.48
CA SER A 534 -6.60 2.49 45.09
C SER A 534 -6.70 1.31 44.13
N GLU A 535 -6.53 0.10 44.66
CA GLU A 535 -6.95 -1.13 44.00
C GLU A 535 -8.36 -0.86 43.45
N ILE A 536 -8.47 -0.67 42.13
CA ILE A 536 -9.70 -1.08 41.48
C ILE A 536 -9.62 -2.58 41.73
N GLU A 537 -10.27 -3.05 42.81
CA GLU A 537 -10.75 -4.41 42.89
C GLU A 537 -11.10 -4.73 41.45
N GLU A 538 -10.55 -5.82 40.92
CA GLU A 538 -11.20 -6.41 39.77
C GLU A 538 -12.66 -6.52 40.17
N THR A 539 -13.47 -5.53 39.79
CA THR A 539 -14.78 -5.78 39.31
C THR A 539 -14.47 -6.67 38.12
N LYS A 540 -14.22 -7.97 38.38
CA LYS A 540 -15.30 -8.93 38.29
C LYS A 540 -16.59 -8.12 38.29
N THR A 541 -16.90 -7.59 37.12
CA THR A 541 -18.23 -7.71 36.60
C THR A 541 -18.49 -9.21 36.57
N GLU A 542 -18.60 -9.84 37.74
CA GLU A 542 -19.68 -10.74 38.01
C GLU A 542 -20.88 -9.90 37.59
N ILE A 543 -21.23 -10.11 36.33
CA ILE A 543 -22.55 -9.88 35.83
C ILE A 543 -23.40 -10.44 36.97
N GLU A 544 -24.11 -9.58 37.69
CA GLU A 544 -25.32 -10.05 38.37
C GLU A 544 -26.12 -10.67 37.23
N SER A 545 -25.94 -11.98 37.04
CA SER A 545 -26.95 -12.81 36.41
C SER A 545 -28.16 -12.44 37.22
N VAL A 546 -29.04 -11.61 36.63
CA VAL A 546 -30.37 -11.41 37.16
C VAL A 546 -30.81 -12.83 37.52
N PRO A 547 -31.11 -13.13 38.79
CA PRO A 547 -31.53 -14.47 39.16
C PRO A 547 -32.61 -14.87 38.17
N GLU A 548 -32.49 -16.08 37.63
CA GLU A 548 -33.44 -16.70 36.71
C GLU A 548 -34.79 -16.87 37.44
N GLU A 549 -35.45 -15.77 37.81
CA GLU A 549 -36.86 -15.76 38.05
C GLU A 549 -37.49 -15.97 36.68
N GLN A 550 -38.18 -17.11 36.56
CA GLN A 550 -38.93 -17.55 35.40
C GLN A 550 -40.02 -16.51 35.07
N VAL A 551 -39.64 -15.41 34.41
CA VAL A 551 -40.59 -14.46 33.85
C VAL A 551 -41.08 -15.07 32.55
N ASP A 552 -42.39 -15.30 32.49
CA ASP A 552 -43.06 -15.85 31.31
C ASP A 552 -42.88 -14.88 30.12
N LEU A 553 -42.75 -15.39 28.89
CA LEU A 553 -42.43 -14.59 27.69
C LEU A 553 -43.40 -13.41 27.45
N LEU A 554 -44.61 -13.51 27.99
CA LEU A 554 -45.69 -12.53 27.87
C LEU A 554 -45.53 -11.31 28.80
N GLU A 555 -44.67 -11.37 29.81
CA GLU A 555 -44.44 -10.29 30.79
C GLU A 555 -43.05 -9.65 30.67
N GLU A 556 -42.17 -10.23 29.84
CA GLU A 556 -40.78 -9.80 29.73
C GLU A 556 -40.64 -8.50 28.91
N THR A 557 -40.17 -7.42 29.57
CA THR A 557 -39.76 -6.18 28.91
C THR A 557 -38.23 -6.12 28.79
N ILE A 558 -37.75 -5.84 27.58
CA ILE A 558 -36.33 -5.69 27.32
C ILE A 558 -35.91 -4.25 27.59
N GLU A 559 -35.14 -4.01 28.65
CA GLU A 559 -34.59 -2.69 29.00
C GLU A 559 -33.05 -2.66 28.87
N PRO A 560 -32.46 -1.50 28.50
CA PRO A 560 -31.01 -1.30 28.58
C PRO A 560 -30.49 -1.46 30.02
N LYS A 561 -29.25 -1.92 30.18
CA LYS A 561 -28.60 -2.12 31.49
C LYS A 561 -28.61 -0.83 32.33
N LYS A 562 -29.08 -0.91 33.59
CA LYS A 562 -29.34 0.23 34.49
C LYS A 562 -28.07 0.90 35.07
N LYS A 563 -26.93 0.20 35.12
CA LYS A 563 -25.62 0.73 35.58
C LYS A 563 -24.57 0.54 34.49
N LEU A 564 -24.45 1.51 33.60
CA LEU A 564 -23.45 1.47 32.53
C LEU A 564 -22.25 2.36 32.89
N PRO A 565 -21.01 1.89 32.70
CA PRO A 565 -19.82 2.74 32.83
C PRO A 565 -19.84 3.89 31.81
N PRO A 566 -18.96 4.90 31.95
CA PRO A 566 -18.86 5.96 30.95
C PRO A 566 -18.33 5.43 29.61
N LEU A 567 -18.88 5.94 28.50
CA LEU A 567 -18.49 5.57 27.14
C LEU A 567 -17.00 5.84 26.85
N LEU A 568 -16.53 7.00 27.31
CA LEU A 568 -15.16 7.45 27.12
C LEU A 568 -14.42 7.44 28.46
N VAL A 569 -13.36 6.63 28.54
CA VAL A 569 -12.49 6.54 29.71
C VAL A 569 -11.17 7.22 29.37
N LYS A 570 -10.73 8.14 30.24
CA LYS A 570 -9.41 8.76 30.13
C LYS A 570 -8.33 7.72 30.40
N LEU A 571 -7.23 7.75 29.64
CA LEU A 571 -6.13 6.80 29.81
C LEU A 571 -5.52 6.84 31.22
N ASN A 572 -5.52 7.99 31.87
CA ASN A 572 -5.02 8.17 33.25
C ASN A 572 -5.88 7.48 34.32
N LYS A 573 -6.99 6.84 33.98
CA LYS A 573 -7.86 6.10 34.91
C LYS A 573 -7.81 4.59 34.73
N ARG A 574 -7.13 4.11 33.68
CA ARG A 574 -7.07 2.68 33.33
C ARG A 574 -5.62 2.21 33.42
N ARG A 575 -5.39 1.07 34.07
CA ARG A 575 -4.07 0.41 34.05
C ARG A 575 -3.90 -0.32 32.70
N PRO A 576 -2.77 -0.13 32.00
CA PRO A 576 -2.45 -0.92 30.81
C PRO A 576 -2.10 -2.37 31.18
N GLU A 577 -2.39 -3.28 30.27
CA GLU A 577 -1.86 -4.65 30.29
C GLU A 577 -0.33 -4.65 30.07
N HIS A 578 0.36 -5.64 30.63
CA HIS A 578 1.80 -5.81 30.41
C HIS A 578 2.05 -6.31 28.98
N LEU A 579 2.74 -5.51 28.16
CA LEU A 579 3.04 -5.85 26.77
C LEU A 579 4.54 -5.77 26.49
N ASP A 580 5.06 -6.75 25.77
CA ASP A 580 6.46 -6.80 25.31
C ASP A 580 6.64 -6.13 23.94
N TYR A 581 5.64 -6.23 23.07
CA TYR A 581 5.70 -5.69 21.71
C TYR A 581 4.38 -5.16 21.18
N LEU A 582 4.48 -4.20 20.26
CA LEU A 582 3.39 -3.70 19.43
C LEU A 582 3.61 -4.12 17.98
N GLY A 583 2.68 -4.88 17.42
CA GLY A 583 2.73 -5.38 16.05
C GLY A 583 1.71 -4.72 15.14
N VAL A 584 1.99 -4.67 13.83
CA VAL A 584 1.04 -4.27 12.79
C VAL A 584 1.08 -5.28 11.65
N SER A 585 -0.06 -5.53 11.01
CA SER A 585 -0.14 -6.31 9.76
C SER A 585 -0.97 -5.54 8.75
N TYR A 586 -0.39 -5.25 7.58
CA TYR A 586 -1.06 -4.43 6.56
C TYR A 586 -0.57 -4.75 5.14
N GLY A 587 -1.39 -4.40 4.13
CA GLY A 587 -0.99 -4.45 2.72
C GLY A 587 0.08 -3.40 2.40
N LEU A 588 1.22 -3.87 1.88
CA LEU A 588 2.41 -3.05 1.78
C LEU A 588 2.28 -1.98 0.68
N THR A 589 2.20 -0.71 1.10
CA THR A 589 2.23 0.48 0.24
C THR A 589 3.29 1.48 0.70
N GLU A 590 3.83 2.29 -0.22
CA GLU A 590 4.86 3.30 0.10
C GLU A 590 4.39 4.32 1.15
N GLN A 591 3.12 4.72 1.10
CA GLN A 591 2.55 5.68 2.07
C GLN A 591 2.48 5.12 3.48
N LEU A 592 1.99 3.88 3.63
CA LEU A 592 1.89 3.22 4.92
C LEU A 592 3.26 2.82 5.46
N LEU A 593 4.18 2.34 4.61
CA LEU A 593 5.55 2.01 5.00
C LEU A 593 6.26 3.22 5.63
N ARG A 594 6.15 4.39 5.00
CA ARG A 594 6.68 5.64 5.56
C ARG A 594 6.02 6.05 6.87
N PHE A 595 4.72 5.85 6.99
CA PHE A 595 3.97 6.15 8.21
C PHE A 595 4.45 5.29 9.39
N TRP A 596 4.57 3.98 9.20
CA TRP A 596 5.02 3.05 10.24
C TRP A 596 6.49 3.25 10.60
N LYS A 597 7.36 3.51 9.62
CA LYS A 597 8.77 3.84 9.87
C LYS A 597 8.97 5.12 10.69
N ARG A 598 8.16 6.14 10.44
CA ARG A 598 8.17 7.38 11.26
C ARG A 598 7.74 7.12 12.70
N SER A 599 7.01 6.04 12.94
CA SER A 599 6.53 5.60 14.25
C SER A 599 7.41 4.50 14.86
N GLU A 600 8.65 4.32 14.35
CA GLU A 600 9.64 3.37 14.88
C GLU A 600 9.23 1.88 14.82
N PHE A 601 8.39 1.51 13.84
CA PHE A 601 8.11 0.11 13.55
C PHE A 601 9.17 -0.47 12.61
N ILE A 602 9.51 -1.75 12.82
CA ILE A 602 10.59 -2.45 12.15
C ILE A 602 9.98 -3.61 11.33
N PRO A 603 10.29 -3.73 10.04
CA PRO A 603 9.78 -4.83 9.23
C PRO A 603 10.44 -6.15 9.63
N VAL A 604 9.61 -7.17 9.87
CA VAL A 604 10.06 -8.50 10.29
C VAL A 604 9.65 -9.58 9.29
N TYR A 605 8.49 -9.41 8.65
CA TYR A 605 7.99 -10.38 7.69
C TYR A 605 7.28 -9.70 6.52
N LEU A 606 7.42 -10.30 5.33
CA LEU A 606 6.71 -9.93 4.11
C LEU A 606 6.23 -11.20 3.41
N SER A 607 4.94 -11.26 3.07
CA SER A 607 4.37 -12.44 2.40
C SER A 607 4.83 -12.53 0.94
N ARG A 608 5.12 -13.75 0.48
CA ARG A 608 5.44 -14.03 -0.93
C ARG A 608 4.20 -13.98 -1.83
N ALA A 609 3.05 -14.41 -1.32
CA ALA A 609 1.78 -14.30 -2.04
C ALA A 609 1.21 -12.88 -1.89
N CYS A 610 0.70 -12.33 -2.99
CA CYS A 610 -0.18 -11.15 -2.95
C CYS A 610 -1.55 -11.58 -2.43
N ASN A 611 -2.24 -10.67 -1.74
CA ASN A 611 -3.66 -10.84 -1.52
C ASN A 611 -4.41 -10.58 -2.85
N ASP A 612 -5.28 -11.50 -3.26
CA ASP A 612 -6.04 -11.38 -4.52
C ASP A 612 -6.93 -10.12 -4.54
N ILE A 613 -7.39 -9.70 -3.36
CA ILE A 613 -8.33 -8.58 -3.19
C ILE A 613 -7.62 -7.22 -3.34
N THR A 614 -6.41 -7.06 -2.79
CA THR A 614 -5.70 -5.77 -2.80
C THR A 614 -4.54 -5.74 -3.80
N GLY A 615 -4.11 -6.90 -4.31
CA GLY A 615 -2.93 -7.04 -5.16
C GLY A 615 -1.61 -6.75 -4.43
N GLU A 616 -1.67 -6.54 -3.11
CA GLU A 616 -0.53 -6.15 -2.27
C GLU A 616 -0.02 -7.33 -1.44
N HIS A 617 1.28 -7.32 -1.13
CA HIS A 617 1.89 -8.25 -0.20
C HIS A 617 1.61 -7.82 1.25
N SER A 618 1.30 -8.76 2.13
CA SER A 618 1.10 -8.49 3.56
C SER A 618 2.44 -8.33 4.27
N CYS A 619 2.63 -7.22 4.98
CA CYS A 619 3.82 -6.93 5.76
C CYS A 619 3.49 -6.91 7.25
N ILE A 620 4.31 -7.58 8.05
CA ILE A 620 4.28 -7.50 9.51
C ILE A 620 5.46 -6.63 9.96
N MET A 621 5.15 -5.59 10.74
CA MET A 621 6.15 -4.77 11.39
C MET A 621 5.92 -4.75 12.90
N ILE A 622 7.01 -4.68 13.66
CA ILE A 622 6.99 -4.76 15.12
C ILE A 622 7.73 -3.56 15.70
N SER A 623 7.21 -2.98 16.78
CA SER A 623 7.87 -2.00 17.61
C SER A 623 7.97 -2.57 19.04
N PRO A 624 9.16 -2.61 19.64
CA PRO A 624 9.29 -3.08 21.02
C PRO A 624 8.70 -2.04 21.98
N VAL A 625 8.05 -2.53 23.05
CA VAL A 625 7.55 -1.69 24.15
C VAL A 625 8.64 -1.66 25.23
N LYS A 626 9.12 -0.47 25.57
CA LYS A 626 10.18 -0.30 26.57
C LYS A 626 9.57 0.00 27.93
N HIS A 627 9.68 -0.95 28.86
CA HIS A 627 9.37 -0.69 30.27
C HIS A 627 10.55 -0.04 30.97
N ASN A 628 11.77 -0.49 30.67
CA ASN A 628 13.01 0.11 31.14
C ASN A 628 13.83 0.71 29.98
N ASN A 629 14.54 1.82 30.24
CA ASN A 629 15.34 2.49 29.22
C ASN A 629 16.55 1.66 28.74
N ASP A 630 17.02 0.69 29.54
CA ASP A 630 18.22 -0.11 29.30
C ASP A 630 17.98 -1.49 28.65
N GLU A 631 16.71 -1.84 28.37
CA GLU A 631 16.38 -3.12 27.73
C GLU A 631 16.83 -3.16 26.26
N LYS A 632 17.70 -4.14 25.94
CA LYS A 632 18.12 -4.45 24.58
C LYS A 632 17.25 -5.58 24.02
N PHE A 633 16.60 -5.32 22.88
CA PHE A 633 15.74 -6.29 22.19
C PHE A 633 16.56 -7.10 21.17
N GLU A 634 17.45 -7.96 21.66
CA GLU A 634 18.34 -8.78 20.81
C GLU A 634 17.56 -9.70 19.86
N TRP A 635 16.43 -10.26 20.31
CA TRP A 635 15.57 -11.11 19.48
C TRP A 635 15.03 -10.34 18.25
N LEU A 636 14.65 -9.08 18.42
CA LEU A 636 14.11 -8.25 17.34
C LEU A 636 15.20 -7.83 16.35
N GLU A 637 16.42 -7.57 16.85
CA GLU A 637 17.59 -7.31 16.01
C GLU A 637 17.90 -8.53 15.14
N ASN A 638 17.93 -9.74 15.73
CA ASN A 638 18.16 -10.99 15.02
C ASN A 638 17.11 -11.23 13.92
N TYR A 639 15.83 -11.01 14.24
CA TYR A 639 14.74 -11.13 13.26
C TYR A 639 14.88 -10.15 12.11
N TRP A 640 15.25 -8.90 12.39
CA TRP A 640 15.47 -7.90 11.35
C TRP A 640 16.68 -8.23 10.45
N ILE A 641 17.77 -8.73 11.02
CA ILE A 641 18.96 -9.18 10.26
C ILE A 641 18.57 -10.34 9.33
N GLN A 642 17.84 -11.33 9.83
CA GLN A 642 17.38 -12.46 9.02
C GLN A 642 16.39 -12.01 7.94
N PHE A 643 15.42 -11.14 8.28
CA PHE A 643 14.51 -10.53 7.30
C PHE A 643 15.27 -9.86 6.16
N ARG A 644 16.31 -9.06 6.47
CA ARG A 644 17.14 -8.42 5.44
C ARG A 644 17.83 -9.41 4.53
N ARG A 645 18.42 -10.48 5.09
CA ARG A 645 19.09 -11.51 4.29
C ARG A 645 18.12 -12.20 3.34
N VAL A 646 16.96 -12.62 3.83
CA VAL A 646 15.92 -13.26 3.02
C VAL A 646 15.37 -12.29 1.97
N PHE A 647 15.08 -11.05 2.35
CA PHE A 647 14.55 -10.05 1.44
C PHE A 647 15.54 -9.72 0.31
N ILE A 648 16.84 -9.57 0.59
CA ILE A 648 17.88 -9.37 -0.43
C ILE A 648 17.89 -10.52 -1.44
N ALA A 649 17.76 -11.77 -0.97
CA ALA A 649 17.72 -12.95 -1.84
C ALA A 649 16.45 -13.00 -2.71
N GLU A 650 15.30 -12.56 -2.18
CA GLU A 650 14.00 -12.63 -2.85
C GLU A 650 13.67 -11.41 -3.74
N LEU A 651 14.46 -10.32 -3.66
CA LEU A 651 14.26 -9.08 -4.44
C LEU A 651 14.21 -9.30 -5.97
N ALA A 652 14.98 -10.26 -6.47
CA ALA A 652 15.03 -10.61 -7.90
C ALA A 652 13.77 -11.33 -8.40
N GLY A 653 13.06 -12.02 -7.50
CA GLY A 653 11.90 -12.85 -7.83
C GLY A 653 10.59 -12.07 -7.77
N VAL A 654 9.79 -12.37 -6.75
CA VAL A 654 8.43 -11.84 -6.60
C VAL A 654 8.42 -10.32 -6.43
N PHE A 655 9.43 -9.78 -5.74
CA PHE A 655 9.52 -8.37 -5.39
C PHE A 655 10.15 -7.47 -6.47
N ARG A 656 10.41 -8.02 -7.66
CA ARG A 656 10.92 -7.26 -8.81
C ARG A 656 9.99 -6.11 -9.21
N LYS A 657 8.68 -6.23 -8.98
CA LYS A 657 7.69 -5.20 -9.34
C LYS A 657 7.76 -3.95 -8.45
N TYR A 658 8.35 -4.05 -7.25
CA TYR A 658 8.40 -2.92 -6.32
C TYR A 658 9.37 -1.83 -6.76
N SER A 659 9.08 -0.58 -6.42
CA SER A 659 9.98 0.53 -6.71
C SER A 659 11.29 0.39 -5.92
N PRO A 660 12.46 0.75 -6.48
CA PRO A 660 13.73 0.62 -5.78
C PRO A 660 13.79 1.47 -4.50
N SER A 661 13.10 2.62 -4.47
CA SER A 661 12.97 3.46 -3.28
C SER A 661 12.26 2.75 -2.14
N MET A 662 11.18 2.01 -2.46
CA MET A 662 10.44 1.22 -1.48
C MET A 662 11.24 0.01 -0.98
N GLY A 663 11.99 -0.65 -1.86
CA GLY A 663 12.93 -1.71 -1.49
C GLY A 663 14.03 -1.20 -0.54
N LEU A 664 14.59 -0.02 -0.82
CA LEU A 664 15.59 0.61 0.04
C LEU A 664 14.98 1.03 1.40
N GLU A 665 13.75 1.53 1.41
CA GLU A 665 13.04 1.78 2.65
C GLU A 665 12.90 0.48 3.45
N LEU A 666 12.45 -0.65 2.90
CA LEU A 666 12.33 -1.90 3.66
C LEU A 666 13.67 -2.41 4.27
N LEU A 667 14.78 -2.21 3.57
CA LEU A 667 16.11 -2.63 4.05
C LEU A 667 16.69 -1.74 5.14
N THR A 668 16.21 -0.50 5.25
CA THR A 668 16.69 0.46 6.24
C THR A 668 15.81 0.43 7.48
N SER A 669 16.38 0.60 8.66
CA SER A 669 15.61 0.80 9.89
C SER A 669 16.11 2.05 10.61
N ASN A 670 15.20 2.74 11.31
CA ASN A 670 15.55 3.92 12.11
C ASN A 670 16.07 3.54 13.51
N VAL A 671 15.87 2.28 13.92
CA VAL A 671 16.14 1.78 15.28
C VAL A 671 17.44 0.99 15.32
N PHE A 672 17.59 0.01 14.43
CA PHE A 672 18.80 -0.81 14.31
C PHE A 672 19.65 -0.39 13.11
N LYS A 673 20.97 -0.37 13.31
CA LYS A 673 21.93 -0.24 12.22
C LYS A 673 22.48 -1.62 11.87
N PRO A 674 22.82 -1.89 10.59
CA PRO A 674 23.56 -3.09 10.24
C PRO A 674 24.84 -3.15 11.06
N GLN A 675 25.21 -4.34 11.57
CA GLN A 675 26.58 -4.58 11.99
C GLN A 675 27.48 -4.42 10.77
N LYS A 676 28.35 -3.41 10.80
CA LYS A 676 29.31 -3.14 9.72
C LYS A 676 30.52 -4.03 9.94
N VAL A 677 30.70 -5.02 9.09
CA VAL A 677 31.86 -5.91 9.13
C VAL A 677 32.81 -5.47 8.03
N THR A 678 34.08 -5.27 8.36
CA THR A 678 35.12 -5.03 7.36
C THR A 678 35.57 -6.37 6.78
N LEU A 679 35.46 -6.53 5.47
CA LEU A 679 35.91 -7.74 4.76
C LEU A 679 37.42 -7.96 4.93
N SER A 680 37.81 -9.21 5.16
CA SER A 680 39.20 -9.64 5.02
C SER A 680 39.56 -9.81 3.53
N LYS A 681 40.85 -9.85 3.21
CA LYS A 681 41.29 -10.15 1.82
C LYS A 681 40.90 -11.57 1.40
N GLU A 682 40.93 -12.54 2.31
CA GLU A 682 40.53 -13.91 2.03
C GLU A 682 39.06 -14.01 1.64
N ASP A 683 38.19 -13.24 2.31
CA ASP A 683 36.78 -13.15 1.94
C ASP A 683 36.62 -12.44 0.59
N LEU A 684 37.39 -11.38 0.33
CA LEU A 684 37.38 -10.67 -0.93
C LEU A 684 37.71 -11.59 -2.12
N ASP A 685 38.75 -12.40 -2.00
CA ASP A 685 39.19 -13.35 -3.03
C ASP A 685 38.17 -14.49 -3.26
N ARG A 686 37.31 -14.78 -2.28
CA ARG A 686 36.15 -15.71 -2.46
C ARG A 686 35.02 -15.08 -3.27
N TYR A 687 34.80 -13.78 -3.14
CA TYR A 687 33.72 -13.07 -3.85
C TYR A 687 34.13 -12.62 -5.25
N PHE A 688 35.34 -12.08 -5.41
CA PHE A 688 35.85 -11.54 -6.68
C PHE A 688 37.17 -12.14 -7.09
N ASN A 689 37.24 -12.59 -8.34
CA ASN A 689 38.53 -12.95 -8.95
C ASN A 689 39.31 -11.68 -9.33
N PRO A 690 40.65 -11.72 -9.38
CA PRO A 690 41.48 -10.58 -9.79
C PRO A 690 41.12 -10.00 -11.17
N LEU A 691 40.63 -10.85 -12.09
CA LEU A 691 40.13 -10.42 -13.40
C LEU A 691 38.82 -9.62 -13.29
N GLU A 692 37.91 -10.04 -12.41
CA GLU A 692 36.63 -9.35 -12.16
C GLU A 692 36.88 -7.96 -11.56
N MET A 693 37.85 -7.85 -10.65
CA MET A 693 38.31 -6.57 -10.12
C MET A 693 38.83 -5.63 -11.21
N LYS A 694 39.67 -6.15 -12.13
CA LYS A 694 40.16 -5.38 -13.29
C LYS A 694 39.02 -4.92 -14.21
N PHE A 695 38.01 -5.77 -14.42
CA PHE A 695 36.84 -5.38 -15.21
C PHE A 695 36.06 -4.23 -14.56
N LEU A 696 35.84 -4.26 -13.24
CA LEU A 696 35.21 -3.16 -12.52
C LEU A 696 36.04 -1.86 -12.64
N GLU A 697 37.37 -1.94 -12.51
CA GLU A 697 38.24 -0.78 -12.71
C GLU A 697 38.15 -0.19 -14.12
N GLN A 698 38.21 -1.04 -15.16
CA GLN A 698 38.14 -0.59 -16.55
C GLN A 698 36.82 0.11 -16.87
N TYR A 699 35.71 -0.36 -16.29
CA TYR A 699 34.42 0.31 -16.40
C TYR A 699 34.42 1.69 -15.73
N THR A 700 35.04 1.85 -14.54
CA THR A 700 35.12 3.17 -13.88
C THR A 700 35.95 4.20 -14.65
N LYS A 701 36.84 3.71 -15.52
CA LYS A 701 37.65 4.47 -16.49
C LYS A 701 36.91 4.71 -17.82
N ASN A 702 35.65 4.28 -17.95
CA ASN A 702 34.82 4.35 -19.16
C ASN A 702 35.43 3.61 -20.38
N MET A 703 36.24 2.58 -20.15
CA MET A 703 36.88 1.79 -21.22
C MET A 703 36.04 0.58 -21.66
N MET A 704 34.93 0.31 -20.98
CA MET A 704 34.04 -0.82 -21.25
C MET A 704 32.58 -0.42 -21.13
N ASP A 705 31.72 -1.15 -21.85
CA ASP A 705 30.28 -0.96 -21.82
C ASP A 705 29.63 -1.51 -20.56
N PHE A 706 28.43 -1.01 -20.25
CA PHE A 706 27.62 -1.44 -19.11
C PHE A 706 27.39 -2.95 -19.07
N ASN A 707 27.16 -3.58 -20.23
CA ASN A 707 26.88 -5.03 -20.32
C ASN A 707 28.01 -5.90 -19.76
N ALA A 708 29.26 -5.42 -19.81
CA ALA A 708 30.41 -6.15 -19.26
C ALA A 708 30.40 -6.20 -17.72
N VAL A 709 29.72 -5.25 -17.05
CA VAL A 709 29.69 -5.15 -15.59
C VAL A 709 28.44 -5.77 -14.96
N VAL A 710 27.36 -5.95 -15.73
CA VAL A 710 26.07 -6.51 -15.25
C VAL A 710 26.24 -7.77 -14.38
N PRO A 711 27.07 -8.78 -14.74
CA PRO A 711 27.22 -10.00 -13.93
C PRO A 711 27.77 -9.74 -12.52
N TYR A 712 28.57 -8.68 -12.36
CA TYR A 712 29.25 -8.35 -11.10
C TYR A 712 28.42 -7.42 -10.21
N LEU A 713 27.38 -6.76 -10.76
CA LEU A 713 26.52 -5.85 -10.00
C LEU A 713 25.82 -6.56 -8.85
N ARG A 714 25.37 -7.80 -9.03
CA ARG A 714 24.72 -8.56 -7.97
C ARG A 714 25.64 -8.74 -6.75
N LYS A 715 26.87 -9.22 -6.99
CA LYS A 715 27.88 -9.43 -5.94
C LYS A 715 28.18 -8.12 -5.19
N LEU A 716 28.41 -7.03 -5.94
CA LEU A 716 28.64 -5.70 -5.35
C LEU A 716 27.46 -5.21 -4.51
N ALA A 717 26.23 -5.43 -5.00
CA ALA A 717 25.03 -5.04 -4.28
C ALA A 717 24.86 -5.85 -3.00
N GLU A 718 25.01 -7.17 -3.05
CA GLU A 718 24.93 -8.05 -1.87
C GLU A 718 25.93 -7.64 -0.78
N LEU A 719 27.20 -7.40 -1.13
CA LEU A 719 28.21 -6.94 -0.17
C LEU A 719 27.84 -5.58 0.46
N SER A 720 27.34 -4.65 -0.36
CA SER A 720 26.95 -3.32 0.14
C SER A 720 25.73 -3.39 1.09
N PHE A 721 24.70 -4.15 0.74
CA PHE A 721 23.46 -4.23 1.51
C PHE A 721 23.52 -5.18 2.70
N LEU A 722 24.48 -6.13 2.72
CA LEU A 722 24.78 -6.94 3.90
C LEU A 722 25.66 -6.21 4.93
N GLY A 723 26.13 -5.00 4.63
CA GLY A 723 26.98 -4.21 5.54
C GLY A 723 28.44 -4.69 5.57
N LEU A 724 28.88 -5.41 4.53
CA LEU A 724 30.25 -5.94 4.41
C LEU A 724 31.24 -4.91 3.83
N MET A 725 30.75 -3.75 3.38
CA MET A 725 31.56 -2.64 2.87
C MET A 725 31.99 -1.62 3.94
N GLY A 726 32.04 -2.03 5.21
CA GLY A 726 32.49 -1.19 6.32
C GLY A 726 31.70 0.11 6.47
N GLU A 727 32.40 1.24 6.65
CA GLU A 727 31.78 2.56 6.87
C GLU A 727 31.32 3.29 5.60
N THR A 728 31.55 2.73 4.41
CA THR A 728 31.20 3.40 3.15
C THR A 728 29.68 3.47 2.94
N GLU A 729 29.06 4.53 3.45
CA GLU A 729 27.64 4.79 3.26
C GLU A 729 27.41 5.50 1.92
N PHE A 730 26.77 4.79 0.99
CA PHE A 730 26.33 5.39 -0.26
C PHE A 730 25.05 6.23 -0.04
N LYS A 731 24.96 7.36 -0.74
CA LYS A 731 23.74 8.19 -0.75
C LYS A 731 22.53 7.38 -1.22
N ALA A 732 21.35 7.75 -0.74
CA ALA A 732 20.10 7.03 -1.00
C ALA A 732 19.79 6.79 -2.50
N LEU A 733 20.05 7.77 -3.36
CA LEU A 733 19.78 7.65 -4.80
C LEU A 733 20.71 6.63 -5.51
N PRO A 734 22.06 6.73 -5.38
CA PRO A 734 22.96 5.67 -5.86
C PRO A 734 22.63 4.28 -5.31
N ALA A 735 22.28 4.17 -4.02
CA ALA A 735 21.88 2.90 -3.42
C ALA A 735 20.58 2.35 -4.04
N ALA A 736 19.58 3.19 -4.27
CA ALA A 736 18.34 2.78 -4.94
C ALA A 736 18.60 2.28 -6.37
N ILE A 737 19.48 2.94 -7.13
CA ILE A 737 19.88 2.50 -8.47
C ILE A 737 20.59 1.13 -8.39
N MET A 738 21.51 0.97 -7.44
CA MET A 738 22.23 -0.29 -7.24
C MET A 738 21.29 -1.43 -6.84
N LEU A 739 20.28 -1.15 -6.00
CA LEU A 739 19.25 -2.11 -5.62
C LEU A 739 18.43 -2.55 -6.84
N GLY A 740 17.99 -1.58 -7.65
CA GLY A 740 17.16 -1.86 -8.83
C GLY A 740 17.89 -2.62 -9.94
N LEU A 741 19.13 -2.24 -10.26
CA LEU A 741 19.93 -2.91 -11.30
C LEU A 741 20.58 -4.21 -10.78
N GLY A 742 21.16 -4.18 -9.58
CA GLY A 742 21.94 -5.27 -9.01
C GLY A 742 21.10 -6.38 -8.38
N LEU A 743 20.09 -6.04 -7.56
CA LEU A 743 19.28 -7.01 -6.81
C LEU A 743 17.93 -7.31 -7.46
N GLN A 744 17.25 -6.32 -8.06
CA GLN A 744 15.95 -6.52 -8.72
C GLN A 744 16.07 -6.88 -10.21
N HIS A 745 17.26 -6.76 -10.80
CA HIS A 745 17.50 -7.02 -12.22
C HIS A 745 16.52 -6.29 -13.16
N LYS A 746 16.25 -5.01 -12.89
CA LYS A 746 15.46 -4.14 -13.76
C LYS A 746 16.29 -3.64 -14.93
N SER A 747 15.63 -3.33 -16.06
CA SER A 747 16.29 -2.61 -17.14
C SER A 747 16.51 -1.15 -16.77
N VAL A 748 17.50 -0.52 -17.42
CA VAL A 748 17.82 0.89 -17.19
C VAL A 748 16.64 1.79 -17.54
N ASP A 749 15.90 1.47 -18.61
CA ASP A 749 14.75 2.28 -19.06
C ASP A 749 13.58 2.24 -18.06
N LEU A 750 13.27 1.05 -17.53
CA LEU A 750 12.23 0.91 -16.51
C LEU A 750 12.63 1.66 -15.24
N LEU A 751 13.88 1.53 -14.81
CA LEU A 751 14.37 2.20 -13.61
C LEU A 751 14.43 3.73 -13.76
N ALA A 752 14.76 4.22 -14.95
CA ALA A 752 14.71 5.63 -15.30
C ALA A 752 13.29 6.20 -15.20
N SER A 753 12.28 5.43 -15.64
CA SER A 753 10.86 5.81 -15.55
C SER A 753 10.30 5.78 -14.13
N GLU A 754 10.80 4.87 -13.27
CA GLU A 754 10.31 4.71 -11.89
C GLU A 754 10.96 5.70 -10.91
N LEU A 755 12.22 6.06 -11.11
CA LEU A 755 12.94 6.96 -10.22
C LEU A 755 12.63 8.42 -10.55
N ILE A 756 11.70 8.99 -9.79
CA ILE A 756 11.35 10.40 -9.83
C ILE A 756 12.25 11.18 -8.88
N VAL A 757 13.01 12.16 -9.39
CA VAL A 757 13.80 13.07 -8.56
C VAL A 757 13.02 14.36 -8.34
N ARG A 758 12.78 14.70 -7.07
CA ARG A 758 12.30 16.03 -6.69
C ARG A 758 13.45 17.01 -6.77
N ASP A 759 13.50 17.78 -7.86
CA ASP A 759 14.50 18.81 -8.01
C ASP A 759 14.19 19.98 -7.05
N LYS A 760 15.06 20.21 -6.07
CA LYS A 760 14.85 21.25 -5.03
C LYS A 760 15.07 22.67 -5.56
N ASN A 761 15.66 22.81 -6.75
CA ASN A 761 16.17 24.09 -7.27
C ASN A 761 15.29 24.74 -8.34
N ILE A 762 14.16 24.14 -8.71
CA ILE A 762 13.24 24.68 -9.73
C ILE A 762 11.91 25.00 -9.04
N LYS A 763 11.48 26.27 -9.12
CA LYS A 763 10.21 26.75 -8.53
C LYS A 763 8.97 26.04 -9.09
N ASP A 764 9.10 25.37 -10.23
CA ASP A 764 8.11 24.46 -10.78
C ASP A 764 8.29 23.06 -10.17
N LYS A 765 7.40 22.69 -9.25
CA LYS A 765 7.23 21.34 -8.71
C LYS A 765 6.75 20.37 -9.79
N LYS A 766 7.54 20.13 -10.83
CA LYS A 766 7.28 19.07 -11.82
C LYS A 766 8.23 17.92 -11.53
N ASP A 767 7.64 16.83 -11.03
CA ASP A 767 8.27 15.52 -10.90
C ASP A 767 8.80 15.10 -12.29
N LYS A 768 10.12 15.18 -12.51
CA LYS A 768 10.76 14.77 -13.77
C LYS A 768 11.42 13.40 -13.57
N ALA A 769 11.11 12.47 -14.46
CA ALA A 769 11.80 11.18 -14.55
C ALA A 769 13.27 11.38 -14.93
N LEU A 770 14.14 10.50 -14.46
CA LEU A 770 15.57 10.50 -14.81
C LEU A 770 15.76 10.04 -16.26
N ASP A 771 16.76 10.60 -16.95
CA ASP A 771 17.17 10.07 -18.25
C ASP A 771 18.06 8.81 -18.06
N PRO A 772 17.96 7.78 -18.93
CA PRO A 772 18.77 6.56 -18.82
C PRO A 772 20.28 6.81 -18.71
N SER A 773 20.80 7.83 -19.41
CA SER A 773 22.22 8.22 -19.35
C SER A 773 22.63 8.75 -17.96
N GLN A 774 21.72 9.42 -17.25
CA GLN A 774 21.99 9.91 -15.89
C GLN A 774 22.06 8.75 -14.89
N VAL A 775 21.19 7.74 -15.05
CA VAL A 775 21.21 6.52 -14.24
C VAL A 775 22.58 5.82 -14.37
N LEU A 776 23.05 5.62 -15.60
CA LEU A 776 24.37 5.04 -15.85
C LEU A 776 25.50 5.89 -15.25
N GLY A 777 25.45 7.22 -15.40
CA GLY A 777 26.45 8.12 -14.82
C GLY A 777 26.50 8.08 -13.28
N ILE A 778 25.36 7.88 -12.61
CA ILE A 778 25.32 7.70 -11.14
C ILE A 778 25.84 6.30 -10.75
N LEU A 779 25.51 5.27 -11.53
CA LEU A 779 26.01 3.91 -11.31
C LEU A 779 27.55 3.87 -11.42
N THR A 780 28.15 4.52 -12.42
CA THR A 780 29.62 4.58 -12.54
C THR A 780 30.26 5.24 -11.31
N LYS A 781 29.62 6.26 -10.73
CA LYS A 781 30.09 6.88 -9.47
C LYS A 781 30.00 5.92 -8.29
N TYR A 782 28.92 5.13 -8.21
CA TYR A 782 28.75 4.11 -7.18
C TYR A 782 29.84 3.04 -7.28
N ILE A 783 30.02 2.45 -8.45
CA ILE A 783 31.03 1.42 -8.70
C ILE A 783 32.42 1.96 -8.40
N ARG A 784 32.73 3.21 -8.77
CA ARG A 784 34.01 3.84 -8.43
C ARG A 784 34.24 3.96 -6.92
N GLY A 785 33.19 4.23 -6.15
CA GLY A 785 33.28 4.23 -4.68
C GLY A 785 33.52 2.83 -4.13
N ALA A 786 32.78 1.84 -4.65
CA ALA A 786 32.91 0.45 -4.25
C ALA A 786 34.31 -0.12 -4.59
N THR A 787 34.82 0.10 -5.81
CA THR A 787 36.13 -0.41 -6.22
C THR A 787 37.26 0.20 -5.40
N LYS A 788 37.18 1.50 -5.08
CA LYS A 788 38.15 2.15 -4.18
C LYS A 788 38.22 1.47 -2.82
N TYR A 789 37.07 1.12 -2.24
CA TYR A 789 37.01 0.42 -0.96
C TYR A 789 37.64 -0.98 -1.05
N LEU A 790 37.34 -1.74 -2.11
CA LEU A 790 37.93 -3.07 -2.33
C LEU A 790 39.46 -2.97 -2.56
N ASP A 791 39.94 -1.92 -3.23
CA ASP A 791 41.37 -1.63 -3.42
C ASP A 791 42.07 -1.23 -2.11
N GLU A 792 41.39 -0.52 -1.21
CA GLU A 792 41.93 -0.19 0.11
C GLU A 792 42.16 -1.44 0.97
N ILE A 793 41.25 -2.42 0.90
CA ILE A 793 41.42 -3.71 1.57
C ILE A 793 42.61 -4.48 1.00
N SER A 794 42.72 -4.54 -0.33
CA SER A 794 43.82 -5.28 -0.99
C SER A 794 45.18 -4.64 -0.68
N LYS A 795 45.28 -3.31 -0.71
CA LYS A 795 46.47 -2.55 -0.31
C LYS A 795 46.79 -2.70 1.18
N GLY A 796 45.78 -2.63 2.04
CA GLY A 796 45.94 -2.80 3.49
C GLY A 796 46.48 -4.17 3.87
N HIS A 797 46.05 -5.22 3.17
CA HIS A 797 46.63 -6.55 3.35
C HIS A 797 48.07 -6.62 2.83
N VAL A 798 48.36 -6.10 1.63
CA VAL A 798 49.74 -6.07 1.09
C VAL A 798 50.69 -5.33 2.03
N ALA A 799 50.26 -4.21 2.62
CA ALA A 799 51.03 -3.50 3.63
C ALA A 799 51.27 -4.34 4.89
N LYS A 800 50.26 -5.09 5.38
CA LYS A 800 50.42 -6.02 6.51
C LYS A 800 51.35 -7.20 6.18
N THR A 801 51.30 -7.74 4.97
CA THR A 801 52.21 -8.83 4.54
C THR A 801 53.65 -8.31 4.42
N LEU A 802 53.85 -7.14 3.80
CA LEU A 802 55.17 -6.51 3.68
C LEU A 802 55.78 -6.10 5.03
N MET A 803 54.95 -5.68 5.99
CA MET A 803 55.41 -5.34 7.36
C MET A 803 55.54 -6.57 8.27
N GLY A 804 54.81 -7.66 8.00
CA GLY A 804 54.90 -8.91 8.74
C GLY A 804 56.22 -9.66 8.51
N ASP A 805 56.81 -9.49 7.32
CA ASP A 805 58.11 -10.10 6.96
C ASP A 805 59.32 -9.50 7.70
N GLU A 806 59.18 -8.39 8.44
CA GLU A 806 60.26 -7.85 9.28
C GLU A 806 60.39 -8.54 10.65
N THR A 807 59.42 -9.38 11.05
CA THR A 807 59.41 -10.01 12.40
C THR A 807 59.65 -11.53 12.42
N MET A 808 59.91 -12.16 11.27
CA MET A 808 60.07 -13.62 11.14
C MET A 808 61.34 -14.02 10.35
N HIS A 809 62.44 -13.29 10.52
CA HIS A 809 63.76 -13.70 10.01
C HIS A 809 64.81 -13.77 11.11
N ASP A 810 64.60 -14.68 12.07
CA ASP A 810 65.70 -15.37 12.74
C ASP A 810 65.42 -16.88 12.62
N ASN A 811 66.31 -17.58 11.93
CA ASN A 811 66.34 -19.04 11.72
C ASN A 811 65.63 -19.60 10.48
N VAL A 812 66.13 -19.35 9.26
CA VAL A 812 66.36 -20.42 8.26
C VAL A 812 67.52 -20.04 7.34
N LYS A 813 68.59 -20.85 7.33
CA LYS A 813 69.64 -20.80 6.31
C LYS A 813 69.14 -21.46 5.03
N VAL A 814 69.09 -20.74 3.91
CA VAL A 814 69.18 -21.33 2.56
C VAL A 814 70.04 -20.44 1.68
N ASP A 815 71.09 -21.04 1.11
CA ASP A 815 72.02 -20.44 0.17
C ASP A 815 71.33 -20.08 -1.16
N SER A 816 71.51 -18.84 -1.63
CA SER A 816 71.40 -18.52 -3.06
C SER A 816 72.31 -17.33 -3.39
N GLU A 817 73.45 -17.59 -4.04
CA GLU A 817 74.48 -16.60 -4.37
C GLU A 817 74.10 -15.61 -5.50
N GLY A 818 72.91 -15.72 -6.11
CA GLY A 818 72.49 -14.86 -7.22
C GLY A 818 71.98 -13.45 -6.85
N SER A 819 71.48 -13.24 -5.63
CA SER A 819 70.86 -11.96 -5.21
C SER A 819 71.86 -10.90 -4.73
N LYS A 820 73.10 -11.30 -4.43
CA LYS A 820 74.18 -10.39 -4.01
C LYS A 820 74.87 -9.66 -5.18
N SER A 821 74.78 -10.17 -6.41
CA SER A 821 75.39 -9.53 -7.61
C SER A 821 74.57 -8.31 -8.06
N LEU A 822 73.25 -8.48 -8.20
CA LEU A 822 72.34 -7.44 -8.72
C LEU A 822 72.19 -6.23 -7.79
N ARG A 823 72.19 -6.45 -6.47
CA ARG A 823 72.13 -5.36 -5.49
C ARG A 823 73.41 -4.52 -5.48
N LYS A 824 74.58 -5.15 -5.66
CA LYS A 824 75.86 -4.44 -5.75
C LYS A 824 76.00 -3.65 -7.05
N GLU A 825 75.48 -4.16 -8.17
CA GLU A 825 75.42 -3.40 -9.43
C GLU A 825 74.49 -2.18 -9.33
N LEU A 826 73.28 -2.36 -8.79
CA LEU A 826 72.32 -1.26 -8.60
C LEU A 826 72.84 -0.17 -7.64
N GLU A 827 73.56 -0.56 -6.58
CA GLU A 827 74.18 0.41 -5.67
C GLU A 827 75.37 1.16 -6.30
N MET A 828 76.13 0.52 -7.20
CA MET A 828 77.19 1.20 -7.93
C MET A 828 76.64 2.17 -8.98
N GLU A 829 75.64 1.77 -9.76
CA GLU A 829 74.96 2.65 -10.73
C GLU A 829 74.28 3.84 -10.05
N ALA A 830 73.62 3.61 -8.90
CA ALA A 830 73.01 4.68 -8.13
C ALA A 830 74.05 5.70 -7.61
N LYS A 831 75.21 5.23 -7.15
CA LYS A 831 76.32 6.11 -6.73
C LYS A 831 76.89 6.92 -7.89
N GLU A 832 77.00 6.32 -9.08
CA GLU A 832 77.50 6.98 -10.27
C GLU A 832 76.53 8.04 -10.79
N LEU A 833 75.22 7.77 -10.76
CA LEU A 833 74.17 8.74 -11.07
C LEU A 833 74.15 9.91 -10.07
N HIS A 834 74.28 9.64 -8.78
CA HIS A 834 74.35 10.69 -7.76
C HIS A 834 75.61 11.56 -7.89
N ALA A 835 76.75 10.99 -8.30
CA ALA A 835 77.95 11.75 -8.59
C ALA A 835 77.74 12.68 -9.80
N LYS A 836 77.12 12.19 -10.88
CA LYS A 836 76.78 12.99 -12.06
C LYS A 836 75.79 14.12 -11.72
N GLN A 837 74.76 13.84 -10.93
CA GLN A 837 73.81 14.85 -10.47
C GLN A 837 74.46 15.92 -9.60
N LYS A 838 75.41 15.58 -8.73
CA LYS A 838 76.14 16.57 -7.91
C LYS A 838 77.00 17.50 -8.78
N ILE A 839 77.68 16.96 -9.79
CA ILE A 839 78.48 17.75 -10.74
C ILE A 839 77.60 18.71 -11.54
N GLU A 840 76.42 18.25 -11.99
CA GLU A 840 75.47 19.06 -12.73
C GLU A 840 74.81 20.16 -11.86
N LEU A 841 74.58 19.85 -10.58
CA LEU A 841 74.04 20.81 -9.61
C LEU A 841 75.08 21.87 -9.20
N GLU A 842 76.37 21.52 -9.14
CA GLU A 842 77.46 22.50 -8.99
C GLU A 842 77.64 23.37 -10.22
N ARG A 843 77.39 22.84 -11.43
CA ARG A 843 77.36 23.61 -12.67
C ARG A 843 76.20 24.61 -12.69
N LEU A 844 74.99 24.19 -12.32
CA LEU A 844 73.80 25.05 -12.25
C LEU A 844 73.92 26.15 -11.18
N LYS A 845 74.64 25.90 -10.08
CA LYS A 845 74.92 26.92 -9.05
C LYS A 845 75.85 28.05 -9.53
N ARG A 846 76.59 27.87 -10.63
CA ARG A 846 77.44 28.92 -11.23
C ARG A 846 76.70 29.78 -12.25
N GLU A 847 75.47 29.43 -12.63
CA GLU A 847 74.66 30.21 -13.57
C GLU A 847 73.74 31.20 -12.83
N ASP A 848 73.76 32.46 -13.25
CA ASP A 848 73.05 33.56 -12.60
C ASP A 848 71.54 33.56 -12.96
N LEU A 849 70.70 32.95 -12.10
CA LEU A 849 69.26 32.77 -12.31
C LEU A 849 68.42 34.06 -12.26
N ARG A 850 69.05 35.22 -12.00
CA ARG A 850 68.38 36.55 -11.93
C ARG A 850 67.75 37.02 -13.24
N ARG A 851 68.07 36.39 -14.37
CA ARG A 851 67.52 36.72 -15.71
C ARG A 851 66.11 36.17 -15.96
N TYR A 852 65.63 35.27 -15.09
CA TYR A 852 64.31 34.62 -15.19
C TYR A 852 63.29 35.13 -14.16
N GLU A 853 63.64 36.15 -13.38
CA GLU A 853 62.72 36.77 -12.41
C GLU A 853 61.61 37.56 -13.13
N ILE A 854 60.36 37.26 -12.77
CA ILE A 854 59.17 37.97 -13.26
C ILE A 854 58.98 39.20 -12.36
N LYS A 855 59.23 40.41 -12.89
CA LYS A 855 59.03 41.65 -12.13
C LYS A 855 57.54 41.99 -12.03
N GLY A 856 57.02 42.19 -10.82
CA GLY A 856 55.69 42.74 -10.53
C GLY A 856 55.64 43.26 -9.10
N THR A 857 54.89 44.34 -8.85
CA THR A 857 54.79 44.93 -7.49
C THR A 857 53.80 44.16 -6.61
N ASP A 858 54.00 44.15 -5.29
CA ASP A 858 53.16 43.38 -4.35
C ASP A 858 51.67 43.78 -4.39
N GLU A 859 51.36 45.01 -4.81
CA GLU A 859 49.98 45.48 -4.99
C GLU A 859 49.32 44.89 -6.25
N GLU A 860 50.07 44.69 -7.35
CA GLU A 860 49.57 44.10 -8.59
C GLU A 860 49.30 42.60 -8.45
N TRP A 861 50.14 41.90 -7.70
CA TRP A 861 49.92 40.49 -7.34
C TRP A 861 48.68 40.32 -6.46
N ASN A 862 48.50 41.19 -5.46
CA ASN A 862 47.34 41.14 -4.57
C ASN A 862 46.02 41.44 -5.30
N ASN A 863 46.01 42.35 -6.27
CA ASN A 863 44.82 42.62 -7.07
C ASN A 863 44.50 41.47 -8.04
N SER A 864 45.52 40.83 -8.62
CA SER A 864 45.36 39.67 -9.50
C SER A 864 44.85 38.42 -8.75
N LEU A 865 45.19 38.28 -7.46
CA LEU A 865 44.74 37.19 -6.60
C LEU A 865 43.31 37.38 -6.02
N LYS A 866 42.77 38.62 -5.99
CA LYS A 866 41.45 38.94 -5.42
C LYS A 866 40.27 38.91 -6.41
N GLY A 867 40.52 38.77 -7.73
CA GLY A 867 39.46 38.69 -8.75
C GLY A 867 38.67 37.36 -8.73
N LYS A 868 37.34 37.40 -8.87
CA LYS A 868 36.44 36.22 -8.89
C LYS A 868 36.46 35.43 -10.23
N GLY A 869 37.66 35.08 -10.73
CA GLY A 869 37.86 34.24 -11.93
C GLY A 869 38.63 32.93 -11.64
N ASN A 870 38.56 31.95 -12.55
CA ASN A 870 39.11 30.57 -12.39
C ASN A 870 40.56 30.54 -11.85
N LYS A 871 40.78 29.78 -10.75
CA LYS A 871 42.02 29.71 -9.95
C LYS A 871 43.27 29.12 -10.67
N SER A 872 43.22 28.78 -11.95
CA SER A 872 44.32 28.08 -12.64
C SER A 872 45.18 28.95 -13.56
N LEU A 873 44.86 30.24 -13.75
CA LEU A 873 45.69 31.15 -14.55
C LEU A 873 45.66 32.57 -13.96
N ILE A 874 46.84 33.09 -13.62
CA ILE A 874 47.04 34.47 -13.14
C ILE A 874 47.96 35.17 -14.15
N SER A 875 47.49 36.24 -14.78
CA SER A 875 48.28 37.04 -15.72
C SER A 875 48.58 38.40 -15.12
N VAL A 876 49.86 38.74 -14.98
CA VAL A 876 50.33 40.08 -14.59
C VAL A 876 50.93 40.75 -15.83
N LYS A 877 50.44 41.93 -16.22
CA LYS A 877 50.97 42.67 -17.38
C LYS A 877 52.28 43.35 -16.97
N SER A 878 53.42 42.84 -17.44
CA SER A 878 54.70 43.56 -17.30
C SER A 878 54.86 44.61 -18.43
N GLY A 879 55.21 45.83 -18.07
CA GLY A 879 55.15 47.02 -18.95
C GLY A 879 56.44 47.39 -19.70
N GLU A 880 57.51 46.59 -19.70
CA GLU A 880 58.79 46.98 -20.33
C GLU A 880 59.41 45.86 -21.19
N LYS A 881 59.83 46.21 -22.41
CA LYS A 881 60.47 45.30 -23.40
C LYS A 881 61.88 44.91 -22.94
N ARG A 882 62.24 43.62 -23.03
CA ARG A 882 63.62 43.13 -22.85
C ARG A 882 64.49 43.44 -24.08
N ILE A 883 65.69 43.95 -23.86
CA ILE A 883 66.71 44.30 -24.86
C ILE A 883 67.75 43.16 -24.94
N SER A 884 68.22 42.94 -26.18
CA SER A 884 69.39 42.20 -26.69
C SER A 884 69.38 40.67 -26.69
N ASP A 885 69.13 40.14 -27.90
CA ASP A 885 69.76 38.98 -28.52
C ASP A 885 71.23 39.28 -28.85
N GLU A 886 72.15 38.32 -28.64
CA GLU A 886 73.20 37.97 -29.61
C GLU A 886 73.80 36.57 -29.32
N PRO A 887 74.22 35.80 -30.35
CA PRO A 887 74.43 34.35 -30.27
C PRO A 887 75.89 33.92 -30.07
N ILE A 888 76.14 32.75 -29.46
CA ILE A 888 77.45 32.08 -29.46
C ILE A 888 77.33 30.73 -30.18
N GLU A 889 77.98 30.64 -31.34
CA GLU A 889 78.23 29.43 -32.12
C GLU A 889 79.29 28.53 -31.47
N PHE A 890 79.10 27.20 -31.53
CA PHE A 890 80.22 26.26 -31.68
C PHE A 890 79.83 25.13 -32.65
N LYS A 891 80.69 24.92 -33.64
CA LYS A 891 80.51 24.12 -34.86
C LYS A 891 80.64 22.60 -34.64
N GLU A 892 79.83 21.86 -35.39
CA GLU A 892 79.93 20.42 -35.71
C GLU A 892 81.11 20.11 -36.66
N PRO A 893 81.42 18.82 -36.85
CA PRO A 893 81.70 18.32 -38.19
C PRO A 893 80.83 17.10 -38.58
N GLY A 894 80.17 17.19 -39.75
CA GLY A 894 79.75 16.03 -40.57
C GLY A 894 80.98 15.24 -41.06
N GLU A 895 80.92 14.02 -41.58
CA GLU A 895 80.10 13.43 -42.65
C GLU A 895 80.49 11.91 -42.65
N GLN A 896 79.69 10.89 -43.01
CA GLN A 896 79.34 10.51 -44.38
C GLN A 896 78.29 9.37 -44.38
N LYS A 897 77.37 9.48 -45.34
CA LYS A 897 76.32 8.52 -45.73
C LYS A 897 76.89 7.25 -46.36
N LYS A 898 76.13 6.14 -46.32
CA LYS A 898 76.11 5.14 -47.43
C LYS A 898 74.72 4.58 -47.72
N LYS A 899 74.35 4.57 -49.01
CA LYS A 899 73.33 3.68 -49.61
C LYS A 899 74.01 2.48 -50.29
N LYS A 900 73.30 1.35 -50.31
CA LYS A 900 73.59 -0.02 -50.81
C LYS A 900 74.29 -0.17 -52.18
N LYS A 901 75.02 -1.28 -52.37
CA LYS A 901 74.71 -2.37 -53.36
C LYS A 901 75.57 -3.63 -53.17
N LYS A 902 75.05 -4.77 -53.69
CA LYS A 902 75.50 -6.18 -53.59
C LYS A 902 76.92 -6.48 -54.12
N ARG A 903 77.52 -7.58 -53.61
CA ARG A 903 78.56 -8.42 -54.25
C ARG A 903 77.95 -9.77 -54.70
N PHE A 904 78.45 -10.34 -55.78
CA PHE A 904 78.28 -11.73 -56.20
C PHE A 904 79.68 -12.35 -56.36
N SER A 905 79.82 -13.60 -55.89
CA SER A 905 80.82 -14.67 -56.16
C SER A 905 82.32 -14.34 -56.07
N LYS A 906 83.22 -15.28 -55.79
CA LYS A 906 83.14 -16.76 -55.80
C LYS A 906 82.79 -17.39 -54.47
#